data_AF-A0A370BAU5-F1
#
_entry.id   AF-A0A370BAU5-F1
#
_cell.length_a   1.000
_cell.length_b   1.000
_cell.length_c   1.000
_cell.angle_alpha   90.00
_cell.angle_beta   90.00
_cell.angle_gamma   90.00
#
_symmetry.space_group_name_H-M   'P 1'
#
loop_
_entity.id
_entity.type
_entity.pdbx_description
1 polymer ?
#
loop_
_entity_poly.entity_id
_entity_poly.type
_entity_poly.pdbx_seq_one_letter_code
_entity_poly.pdbx_strand_id
1 'polypeptide(L)'
;MIVEETPREPAPDLAEGAEGAPALPGGVPLPLSARGADALRGQAARLRDFLTERPTVRLHDVALSLATTRSALEHRAVLAVPDRAAALAALTALADGTGTEARGVADSTAPPVLLAFPAADPDWTAALAPLAGCAPVFADALTACGHALTGLVDWTPADVLAGRTAPDWRQRPEIAVPLGWAVAVAAAALLRSWGVEPAAVTGRGTGEIAAARVAGLLDPATAARLAVHLGRTPADGFPPVVFGPAEVPFWSASTGSWLDTEDEKDGPRWADALVAGSAAGSAAGSDVAPGAGSDPLTLPDGGRTTVVRVGASPAGERAALDPADPVVERPGAADGPEPLALTGPDGADLTGLLAHLHVRGVPVDWAAVLAPAGARTVPLPTYGFRRRHYWMTAEPRTLPATDADRPADGWPLLDSVVELPDSGGLLLTGTLTPRTAAAWGADGSGAVPGSALLELALHAGDHVGCDLVAELTAQTTLVVPENEEVLLRVTVGEPDESGERVLRVSSRPARGLPGTPWTRHAHALLRPVAGPPAFDLDVWPPADAERVDPTALPAPGSGGPRALWRRGDDLYAEVALESGQRTADPRHVLHPALLDTALRVLGDPDTPREPASWHEVALYAEGATALRIRLTRTGADTVALAVGDDTGLAVAAAAEVRLRPADPARLIAARTALHGPLLHLEWARVSCEAPGGKPRWALVGPDPRGVRAALMKAGIYTEAYDTLEALAKALDAGTEPPATVLSVVPAGPDDVTRAAAAAVEAVGHATALAARWLSDERFAAARLVFVTHGSVAHGPAAPSPLTGGPVVTGGRGGTAPDPVTAAVWGTVRSAQNADPGRR
;
A
#
# COMPACT_ATOMS: atom_id res chain seq x y z
N MET A 1 34.14 -2.41 -17.98
CA MET A 1 32.87 -1.63 -17.90
C MET A 1 31.74 -2.45 -17.24
N ILE A 2 30.74 -1.82 -16.61
CA ILE A 2 29.55 -2.50 -16.02
C ILE A 2 28.28 -1.94 -16.68
N VAL A 3 27.35 -2.82 -17.04
CA VAL A 3 26.01 -2.45 -17.54
C VAL A 3 24.95 -3.11 -16.67
N GLU A 4 24.00 -2.30 -16.18
CA GLU A 4 22.90 -2.74 -15.33
C GLU A 4 21.59 -2.81 -16.15
N GLU A 5 20.90 -3.94 -16.11
CA GLU A 5 19.62 -4.12 -16.79
C GLU A 5 18.50 -3.31 -16.11
N THR A 6 17.72 -2.56 -16.89
CA THR A 6 16.56 -1.79 -16.39
C THR A 6 15.50 -2.74 -15.78
N PRO A 7 14.81 -2.37 -14.69
CA PRO A 7 13.78 -3.23 -14.12
C PRO A 7 12.71 -3.56 -15.16
N ARG A 8 12.55 -4.85 -15.48
CA ARG A 8 11.37 -5.32 -16.21
C ARG A 8 10.18 -5.26 -15.26
N GLU A 9 9.09 -4.63 -15.68
CA GLU A 9 7.79 -4.93 -15.07
C GLU A 9 7.57 -6.44 -15.15
N PRO A 10 7.23 -7.11 -14.04
CA PRO A 10 7.06 -8.54 -14.03
C PRO A 10 5.88 -8.91 -14.92
N ALA A 11 6.16 -9.53 -16.06
CA ALA A 11 5.16 -10.26 -16.82
C ALA A 11 4.61 -11.39 -15.93
N PRO A 12 3.30 -11.61 -15.89
CA PRO A 12 2.73 -12.67 -15.08
C PRO A 12 3.03 -14.03 -15.73
N ASP A 13 3.96 -14.78 -15.14
CA ASP A 13 4.08 -16.21 -15.39
C ASP A 13 2.83 -16.91 -14.82
N LEU A 14 1.82 -17.10 -15.68
CA LEU A 14 0.71 -18.00 -15.42
C LEU A 14 1.03 -19.33 -16.11
N ALA A 15 1.61 -20.26 -15.35
CA ALA A 15 1.62 -21.66 -15.73
C ALA A 15 0.17 -22.17 -15.68
N GLU A 16 -0.39 -22.50 -16.84
CA GLU A 16 -1.67 -23.18 -16.99
C GLU A 16 -1.64 -24.51 -16.22
N GLY A 17 -2.36 -24.56 -15.10
CA GLY A 17 -2.56 -25.78 -14.31
C GLY A 17 -3.90 -26.42 -14.64
N ALA A 18 -3.84 -27.67 -15.10
CA ALA A 18 -4.97 -28.54 -15.43
C ALA A 18 -6.10 -28.56 -14.39
N GLU A 19 -7.35 -28.74 -14.87
CA GLU A 19 -8.58 -28.84 -14.07
C GLU A 19 -8.43 -29.86 -12.93
N GLY A 20 -8.54 -29.37 -11.69
CA GLY A 20 -8.54 -30.17 -10.47
C GLY A 20 -9.91 -30.77 -10.15
N ALA A 21 -9.91 -31.69 -9.20
CA ALA A 21 -11.05 -32.48 -8.68
C ALA A 21 -12.36 -31.67 -8.46
N PRO A 22 -13.53 -32.33 -8.47
CA PRO A 22 -14.83 -31.66 -8.36
C PRO A 22 -14.91 -30.77 -7.12
N ALA A 23 -15.36 -29.54 -7.33
CA ALA A 23 -15.58 -28.54 -6.28
C ALA A 23 -16.68 -28.98 -5.31
N LEU A 24 -16.65 -28.45 -4.08
CA LEU A 24 -17.72 -28.63 -3.11
C LEU A 24 -19.08 -28.16 -3.69
N PRO A 25 -20.18 -28.82 -3.32
CA PRO A 25 -21.52 -28.37 -3.68
C PRO A 25 -21.77 -26.93 -3.19
N GLY A 26 -22.34 -26.07 -4.04
CA GLY A 26 -22.62 -24.67 -3.72
C GLY A 26 -21.72 -23.62 -4.38
N GLY A 27 -20.69 -24.06 -5.13
CA GLY A 27 -19.81 -23.15 -5.88
C GLY A 27 -18.59 -22.69 -5.09
N VAL A 28 -17.84 -21.73 -5.65
CA VAL A 28 -16.61 -21.22 -5.06
C VAL A 28 -16.92 -20.11 -4.05
N PRO A 29 -16.51 -20.23 -2.77
CA PRO A 29 -16.69 -19.16 -1.78
C PRO A 29 -15.67 -18.04 -2.00
N LEU A 30 -16.15 -16.81 -2.22
CA LEU A 30 -15.32 -15.60 -2.24
C LEU A 30 -15.56 -14.78 -0.97
N PRO A 31 -14.78 -15.00 0.11
CA PRO A 31 -14.93 -14.23 1.34
C PRO A 31 -14.33 -12.83 1.19
N LEU A 32 -15.12 -11.82 1.55
CA LEU A 32 -14.75 -10.41 1.55
C LEU A 32 -14.97 -9.83 2.94
N SER A 33 -14.06 -8.99 3.41
CA SER A 33 -14.24 -8.28 4.67
C SER A 33 -13.68 -6.86 4.66
N ALA A 34 -14.26 -5.98 5.48
CA ALA A 34 -13.84 -4.60 5.62
C ALA A 34 -14.20 -4.00 7.01
N ARG A 35 -13.62 -2.83 7.31
CA ARG A 35 -13.93 -2.01 8.51
C ARG A 35 -15.25 -1.22 8.43
N GLY A 36 -16.06 -1.46 7.40
CA GLY A 36 -17.27 -0.68 7.15
C GLY A 36 -17.99 -1.11 5.89
N ALA A 37 -19.31 -0.93 5.84
CA ALA A 37 -20.13 -1.27 4.69
C ALA A 37 -19.62 -0.64 3.38
N ASP A 38 -19.27 0.65 3.38
CA ASP A 38 -18.72 1.32 2.18
C ASP A 38 -17.37 0.76 1.74
N ALA A 39 -16.54 0.36 2.71
CA ALA A 39 -15.24 -0.23 2.40
C ALA A 39 -15.41 -1.65 1.84
N LEU A 40 -16.43 -2.39 2.29
CA LEU A 40 -16.79 -3.70 1.75
C LEU A 40 -17.26 -3.57 0.29
N ARG A 41 -18.13 -2.60 -0.01
CA ARG A 41 -18.54 -2.27 -1.38
C ARG A 41 -17.34 -1.88 -2.27
N GLY A 42 -16.45 -1.04 -1.75
CA GLY A 42 -15.22 -0.66 -2.44
C GLY A 42 -14.22 -1.81 -2.63
N GLN A 43 -14.28 -2.87 -1.82
CA GLN A 43 -13.49 -4.09 -2.02
C GLN A 43 -14.09 -4.97 -3.10
N ALA A 44 -15.42 -5.11 -3.13
CA ALA A 44 -16.12 -5.86 -4.18
C ALA A 44 -15.86 -5.25 -5.56
N ALA A 45 -15.91 -3.92 -5.69
CA ALA A 45 -15.57 -3.23 -6.93
C ALA A 45 -14.13 -3.50 -7.39
N ARG A 46 -13.15 -3.41 -6.49
CA ARG A 46 -11.73 -3.71 -6.81
C ARG A 46 -11.52 -5.16 -7.23
N LEU A 47 -12.18 -6.10 -6.57
CA LEU A 47 -12.07 -7.51 -6.91
C LEU A 47 -12.73 -7.81 -8.26
N ARG A 48 -13.86 -7.17 -8.57
CA ARG A 48 -14.49 -7.24 -9.89
C ARG A 48 -13.54 -6.74 -10.98
N ASP A 49 -12.94 -5.58 -10.78
CA ASP A 49 -12.02 -4.97 -11.75
C ASP A 49 -10.79 -5.87 -11.95
N PHE A 50 -10.23 -6.41 -10.87
CA PHE A 50 -9.13 -7.39 -10.92
C PHE A 50 -9.47 -8.65 -11.71
N LEU A 51 -10.65 -9.25 -11.48
CA LEU A 51 -11.08 -10.42 -12.23
C LEU A 51 -11.30 -10.08 -13.71
N THR A 52 -11.80 -8.88 -13.99
CA THR A 52 -12.01 -8.40 -15.37
C THR A 52 -10.68 -8.22 -16.12
N GLU A 53 -9.68 -7.63 -15.47
CA GLU A 53 -8.34 -7.43 -16.03
C GLU A 53 -7.53 -8.74 -16.17
N ARG A 54 -7.89 -9.78 -15.40
CA ARG A 54 -7.17 -11.06 -15.37
C ARG A 54 -8.10 -12.25 -15.63
N PRO A 55 -8.49 -12.49 -16.90
CA PRO A 55 -9.46 -13.54 -17.26
C PRO A 55 -8.94 -14.97 -17.01
N THR A 56 -7.63 -15.17 -16.97
CA THR A 56 -6.97 -16.47 -16.84
C THR A 56 -6.76 -16.94 -15.40
N VAL A 57 -6.98 -16.09 -14.39
CA VAL A 57 -6.83 -16.47 -12.97
C VAL A 57 -7.96 -17.42 -12.55
N ARG A 58 -7.66 -18.51 -11.82
CA ARG A 58 -8.71 -19.43 -11.35
C ARG A 58 -9.45 -18.84 -10.14
N LEU A 59 -10.78 -19.02 -10.09
CA LEU A 59 -11.59 -18.56 -8.96
C LEU A 59 -11.20 -19.23 -7.63
N HIS A 60 -10.83 -20.50 -7.66
CA HIS A 60 -10.35 -21.21 -6.48
C HIS A 60 -9.06 -20.59 -5.90
N ASP A 61 -8.15 -20.13 -6.75
CA ASP A 61 -6.92 -19.45 -6.32
C ASP A 61 -7.24 -18.10 -5.66
N VAL A 62 -8.19 -17.36 -6.25
CA VAL A 62 -8.70 -16.10 -5.69
C VAL A 62 -9.36 -16.33 -4.33
N ALA A 63 -10.23 -17.34 -4.23
CA ALA A 63 -10.90 -17.74 -3.00
C ALA A 63 -9.90 -18.07 -1.88
N LEU A 64 -8.90 -18.91 -2.19
CA LEU A 64 -7.87 -19.29 -1.23
C LEU A 64 -7.05 -18.07 -0.78
N SER A 65 -6.74 -17.19 -1.71
CA SER A 65 -5.98 -15.97 -1.42
C SER A 65 -6.77 -15.01 -0.54
N LEU A 66 -8.07 -14.85 -0.80
CA LEU A 66 -8.96 -14.03 0.03
C LEU A 66 -9.06 -14.59 1.45
N ALA A 67 -9.07 -15.91 1.59
CA ALA A 67 -9.15 -16.58 2.87
C ALA A 67 -7.85 -16.53 3.69
N THR A 68 -6.69 -16.71 3.05
CA THR A 68 -5.43 -17.01 3.77
C THR A 68 -4.44 -15.84 3.78
N THR A 69 -4.56 -14.89 2.84
CA THR A 69 -3.65 -13.73 2.75
C THR A 69 -4.26 -12.43 3.26
N ARG A 70 -5.55 -12.46 3.66
CA ARG A 70 -6.29 -11.30 4.16
C ARG A 70 -6.74 -11.52 5.59
N SER A 71 -6.71 -10.45 6.37
CA SER A 71 -7.33 -10.42 7.69
C SER A 71 -8.86 -10.41 7.54
N ALA A 72 -9.56 -11.22 8.33
CA ALA A 72 -11.02 -11.18 8.44
C ALA A 72 -11.44 -10.01 9.35
N LEU A 73 -12.16 -9.04 8.80
CA LEU A 73 -12.66 -7.84 9.49
C LEU A 73 -14.15 -7.97 9.85
N GLU A 74 -14.69 -6.99 10.58
CA GLU A 74 -16.06 -7.06 11.13
C GLU A 74 -17.18 -7.09 10.06
N HIS A 75 -17.13 -6.26 9.01
CA HIS A 75 -18.13 -6.30 7.95
C HIS A 75 -17.75 -7.37 6.93
N ARG A 76 -18.53 -8.44 6.85
CA ARG A 76 -18.24 -9.63 6.03
C ARG A 76 -19.31 -9.84 4.98
N ALA A 77 -18.87 -10.33 3.82
CA ALA A 77 -19.73 -10.91 2.80
C ALA A 77 -19.04 -12.16 2.23
N VAL A 78 -19.80 -13.18 1.88
CA VAL A 78 -19.27 -14.34 1.16
C VAL A 78 -20.14 -14.59 -0.06
N LEU A 79 -19.52 -14.61 -1.24
CA LEU A 79 -20.19 -14.92 -2.49
C LEU A 79 -19.98 -16.40 -2.81
N ALA A 80 -21.07 -17.16 -2.90
CA ALA A 80 -21.05 -18.54 -3.38
C ALA A 80 -21.34 -18.52 -4.89
N VAL A 81 -20.33 -18.76 -5.72
CA VAL A 81 -20.45 -18.54 -7.18
C VAL A 81 -19.97 -19.75 -7.97
N PRO A 82 -20.80 -20.29 -8.90
CA PRO A 82 -20.45 -21.49 -9.66
C PRO A 82 -19.37 -21.22 -10.71
N ASP A 83 -19.34 -20.01 -11.25
CA ASP A 83 -18.43 -19.62 -12.32
C ASP A 83 -18.06 -18.13 -12.25
N ARG A 84 -17.19 -17.73 -13.18
CA ARG A 84 -16.66 -16.36 -13.27
C ARG A 84 -17.71 -15.33 -13.67
N ALA A 85 -18.69 -15.70 -14.49
CA ALA A 85 -19.75 -14.78 -14.88
C ALA A 85 -20.65 -14.46 -13.67
N ALA A 86 -21.01 -15.49 -12.91
CA ALA A 86 -21.71 -15.34 -11.64
C ALA A 86 -20.88 -14.56 -10.62
N ALA A 87 -19.56 -14.77 -10.55
CA ALA A 87 -18.66 -13.99 -9.70
C ALA A 87 -18.71 -12.49 -10.02
N LEU A 88 -18.59 -12.12 -11.29
CA LEU A 88 -18.62 -10.71 -11.71
C LEU A 88 -19.99 -10.06 -11.47
N ALA A 89 -21.08 -10.78 -11.71
CA ALA A 89 -22.43 -10.30 -11.43
C ALA A 89 -22.66 -10.07 -9.92
N ALA A 90 -22.28 -11.05 -9.10
CA ALA A 90 -22.42 -10.96 -7.64
C ALA A 90 -21.53 -9.84 -7.04
N LEU A 91 -20.29 -9.69 -7.52
CA LEU A 91 -19.42 -8.59 -7.09
C LEU A 91 -19.94 -7.22 -7.49
N THR A 92 -20.59 -7.11 -8.65
CA THR A 92 -21.24 -5.87 -9.10
C THR A 92 -22.43 -5.54 -8.20
N ALA A 93 -23.31 -6.50 -7.94
CA ALA A 93 -24.43 -6.32 -7.03
C ALA A 93 -23.98 -5.97 -5.60
N LEU A 94 -22.88 -6.55 -5.12
CA LEU A 94 -22.29 -6.18 -3.84
C LEU A 94 -21.73 -4.76 -3.83
N ALA A 95 -21.00 -4.37 -4.87
CA ALA A 95 -20.48 -3.01 -5.00
C ALA A 95 -21.60 -1.94 -5.01
N ASP A 96 -22.71 -2.25 -5.69
CA ASP A 96 -23.88 -1.37 -5.80
C ASP A 96 -24.78 -1.41 -4.56
N GLY A 97 -24.57 -2.38 -3.67
CA GLY A 97 -25.36 -2.58 -2.45
C GLY A 97 -26.70 -3.29 -2.68
N THR A 98 -26.93 -3.85 -3.88
CA THR A 98 -28.19 -4.49 -4.30
C THR A 98 -28.18 -6.02 -4.21
N GLY A 99 -27.01 -6.63 -3.94
CA GLY A 99 -26.88 -8.09 -3.87
C GLY A 99 -27.56 -8.74 -2.65
N THR A 100 -27.93 -10.02 -2.80
CA THR A 100 -28.65 -10.87 -1.83
C THR A 100 -27.75 -11.92 -1.16
N GLU A 101 -26.43 -11.79 -1.27
CA GLU A 101 -25.48 -12.73 -0.67
C GLU A 101 -25.50 -12.69 0.87
N ALA A 102 -24.88 -13.70 1.50
CA ALA A 102 -24.68 -13.70 2.94
C ALA A 102 -23.83 -12.47 3.34
N ARG A 103 -24.44 -11.52 4.04
CA ARG A 103 -23.80 -10.31 4.59
C ARG A 103 -24.10 -10.15 6.06
N GLY A 104 -23.17 -9.56 6.78
CA GLY A 104 -23.35 -9.33 8.20
C GLY A 104 -22.15 -8.65 8.83
N VAL A 105 -22.32 -8.33 10.10
CA VAL A 105 -21.28 -7.74 10.95
C VAL A 105 -20.95 -8.78 12.01
N ALA A 106 -19.74 -9.29 11.97
CA ALA A 106 -19.24 -10.20 12.98
C ALA A 106 -18.90 -9.42 14.24
N ASP A 107 -19.48 -9.84 15.37
CA ASP A 107 -19.10 -9.33 16.70
C ASP A 107 -17.67 -9.79 17.06
N SER A 108 -17.05 -9.12 18.04
CA SER A 108 -15.66 -9.40 18.44
C SER A 108 -15.46 -10.78 19.09
N THR A 109 -16.54 -11.41 19.54
CA THR A 109 -16.54 -12.76 20.12
C THR A 109 -17.28 -13.71 19.20
N ALA A 110 -16.64 -14.81 18.80
CA ALA A 110 -17.29 -15.83 17.99
C ALA A 110 -18.50 -16.40 18.75
N PRO A 111 -19.68 -16.48 18.13
CA PRO A 111 -20.84 -17.06 18.80
C PRO A 111 -20.62 -18.56 18.99
N PRO A 112 -20.94 -19.12 20.17
CA PRO A 112 -20.87 -20.56 20.37
C PRO A 112 -21.82 -21.29 19.42
N VAL A 113 -21.39 -22.44 18.90
CA VAL A 113 -22.15 -23.27 17.95
C VAL A 113 -22.82 -24.43 18.66
N LEU A 114 -24.13 -24.59 18.48
CA LEU A 114 -24.87 -25.78 18.88
C LEU A 114 -25.11 -26.64 17.64
N LEU A 115 -24.55 -27.86 17.60
CA LEU A 115 -24.90 -28.83 16.55
C LEU A 115 -26.15 -29.61 16.97
N ALA A 116 -27.20 -29.50 16.16
CA ALA A 116 -28.47 -30.19 16.37
C ALA A 116 -28.65 -31.33 15.37
N PHE A 117 -28.85 -32.54 15.88
CA PHE A 117 -28.96 -33.77 15.11
C PHE A 117 -30.41 -34.29 15.14
N PRO A 118 -31.23 -34.02 14.11
CA PRO A 118 -32.57 -34.56 14.03
C PRO A 118 -32.56 -36.09 13.81
N ALA A 119 -33.73 -36.70 13.91
CA ALA A 119 -33.90 -38.12 13.59
C ALA A 119 -33.51 -38.42 12.12
N ALA A 120 -33.16 -39.68 11.85
CA ALA A 120 -32.69 -40.11 10.54
C ALA A 120 -33.75 -39.84 9.46
N ASP A 121 -33.32 -39.13 8.42
CA ASP A 121 -34.09 -38.87 7.22
C ASP A 121 -33.40 -39.55 6.03
N PRO A 122 -34.03 -40.56 5.39
CA PRO A 122 -33.47 -41.25 4.24
C PRO A 122 -33.19 -40.34 3.03
N ASP A 123 -33.99 -39.31 2.82
CA ASP A 123 -33.83 -38.40 1.67
C ASP A 123 -32.65 -37.46 1.89
N TRP A 124 -32.46 -36.95 3.11
CA TRP A 124 -31.25 -36.20 3.48
C TRP A 124 -29.99 -37.05 3.41
N THR A 125 -30.08 -38.28 3.92
CA THR A 125 -28.98 -39.24 3.90
C THR A 125 -28.53 -39.54 2.46
N ALA A 126 -29.49 -39.71 1.55
CA ALA A 126 -29.21 -39.85 0.13
C ALA A 126 -28.59 -38.59 -0.49
N ALA A 127 -29.07 -37.40 -0.09
CA ALA A 127 -28.56 -36.14 -0.60
C ALA A 127 -27.07 -35.92 -0.24
N LEU A 128 -26.59 -36.44 0.89
CA LEU A 128 -25.16 -36.33 1.26
C LEU A 128 -24.25 -37.40 0.64
N ALA A 129 -24.79 -38.40 -0.04
CA ALA A 129 -24.01 -39.46 -0.68
C ALA A 129 -22.84 -38.96 -1.55
N PRO A 130 -22.99 -37.90 -2.38
CA PRO A 130 -21.90 -37.39 -3.21
C PRO A 130 -20.68 -36.88 -2.42
N LEU A 131 -20.85 -36.51 -1.14
CA LEU A 131 -19.73 -36.03 -0.31
C LEU A 131 -18.66 -37.09 -0.10
N ALA A 132 -19.01 -38.38 -0.14
CA ALA A 132 -18.02 -39.45 -0.08
C ALA A 132 -17.04 -39.42 -1.26
N GLY A 133 -17.41 -38.82 -2.40
CA GLY A 133 -16.55 -38.67 -3.57
C GLY A 133 -15.71 -37.39 -3.58
N CYS A 134 -16.10 -36.35 -2.86
CA CYS A 134 -15.43 -35.03 -2.91
C CYS A 134 -14.83 -34.56 -1.57
N ALA A 135 -15.14 -35.21 -0.45
CA ALA A 135 -14.67 -34.84 0.88
C ALA A 135 -14.02 -36.05 1.59
N PRO A 136 -12.66 -36.14 1.60
CA PRO A 136 -11.94 -37.27 2.20
C PRO A 136 -12.28 -37.52 3.67
N VAL A 137 -12.40 -36.45 4.48
CA VAL A 137 -12.77 -36.55 5.90
C VAL A 137 -14.13 -37.22 6.10
N PHE A 138 -15.11 -36.89 5.24
CA PHE A 138 -16.42 -37.50 5.28
C PHE A 138 -16.34 -38.99 4.92
N ALA A 139 -15.59 -39.34 3.88
CA ALA A 139 -15.39 -40.72 3.47
C ALA A 139 -14.67 -41.58 4.54
N ASP A 140 -13.65 -41.02 5.19
CA ASP A 140 -12.91 -41.69 6.26
C ASP A 140 -13.79 -41.92 7.49
N ALA A 141 -14.56 -40.90 7.89
CA ALA A 141 -15.52 -41.01 9.00
C ALA A 141 -16.63 -42.03 8.70
N LEU A 142 -17.16 -42.03 7.47
CA LEU A 142 -18.14 -43.01 7.03
C LEU A 142 -17.58 -44.44 7.04
N THR A 143 -16.32 -44.61 6.64
CA THR A 143 -15.60 -45.89 6.70
C THR A 143 -15.41 -46.36 8.14
N ALA A 144 -15.04 -45.47 9.05
CA ALA A 144 -14.92 -45.77 10.48
C ALA A 144 -16.28 -46.21 11.09
N CYS A 145 -17.38 -45.54 10.73
CA CYS A 145 -18.73 -45.97 11.11
C CYS A 145 -19.07 -47.35 10.51
N GLY A 146 -18.67 -47.62 9.27
CA GLY A 146 -18.82 -48.93 8.63
C GLY A 146 -18.07 -50.05 9.37
N HIS A 147 -16.85 -49.79 9.82
CA HIS A 147 -16.10 -50.73 10.67
C HIS A 147 -16.83 -51.02 11.99
N ALA A 148 -17.44 -50.00 12.61
CA ALA A 148 -18.23 -50.18 13.84
C ALA A 148 -19.52 -51.00 13.63
N LEU A 149 -20.07 -50.99 12.42
CA LEU A 149 -21.25 -51.77 12.01
C LEU A 149 -20.90 -53.22 11.63
N THR A 150 -19.61 -53.55 11.48
CA THR A 150 -19.17 -54.88 11.04
C THR A 150 -19.62 -55.97 12.03
N GLY A 151 -20.28 -57.01 11.51
CA GLY A 151 -20.83 -58.11 12.33
C GLY A 151 -22.21 -57.84 12.93
N LEU A 152 -22.73 -56.60 12.83
CA LEU A 152 -24.11 -56.25 13.20
C LEU A 152 -25.05 -56.22 12.00
N VAL A 153 -24.50 -55.91 10.82
CA VAL A 153 -25.17 -55.84 9.52
C VAL A 153 -24.33 -56.54 8.44
N ASP A 154 -24.93 -56.84 7.30
CA ASP A 154 -24.34 -57.52 6.13
C ASP A 154 -24.00 -56.55 4.98
N TRP A 155 -24.06 -55.25 5.23
CA TRP A 155 -23.81 -54.18 4.27
C TRP A 155 -22.84 -53.13 4.83
N THR A 156 -22.23 -52.33 3.96
CA THR A 156 -21.42 -51.17 4.37
C THR A 156 -22.09 -49.86 3.98
N PRO A 157 -21.96 -48.77 4.77
CA PRO A 157 -22.53 -47.48 4.41
C PRO A 157 -22.14 -47.00 3.01
N ALA A 158 -20.87 -47.22 2.62
CA ALA A 158 -20.36 -46.84 1.32
C ALA A 158 -21.00 -47.64 0.17
N ASP A 159 -21.27 -48.94 0.35
CA ASP A 159 -21.93 -49.77 -0.67
C ASP A 159 -23.39 -49.41 -0.86
N VAL A 160 -24.10 -49.10 0.23
CA VAL A 160 -25.52 -48.69 0.18
C VAL A 160 -25.66 -47.33 -0.50
N LEU A 161 -24.84 -46.33 -0.12
CA LEU A 161 -24.89 -44.99 -0.73
C LEU A 161 -24.47 -44.99 -2.21
N ALA A 162 -23.55 -45.87 -2.60
CA ALA A 162 -23.15 -46.05 -4.00
C ALA A 162 -24.15 -46.88 -4.82
N GLY A 163 -25.26 -47.35 -4.22
CA GLY A 163 -26.27 -48.17 -4.89
C GLY A 163 -25.79 -49.58 -5.26
N ARG A 164 -24.72 -50.07 -4.64
CA ARG A 164 -24.18 -51.43 -4.88
C ARG A 164 -24.96 -52.51 -4.12
N THR A 165 -25.60 -52.16 -3.01
CA THR A 165 -26.37 -53.06 -2.15
C THR A 165 -27.65 -52.39 -1.63
N ALA A 166 -28.70 -53.17 -1.36
CA ALA A 166 -29.97 -52.73 -0.77
C ALA A 166 -30.59 -51.48 -1.47
N PRO A 167 -31.00 -51.57 -2.75
CA PRO A 167 -31.51 -50.43 -3.51
C PRO A 167 -32.80 -49.81 -2.91
N ASP A 168 -33.51 -50.57 -2.08
CA ASP A 168 -34.72 -50.22 -1.34
C ASP A 168 -34.43 -49.78 0.13
N TRP A 169 -33.17 -49.45 0.46
CA TRP A 169 -32.77 -49.11 1.83
C TRP A 169 -33.59 -47.98 2.45
N ARG A 170 -34.10 -47.04 1.63
CA ARG A 170 -34.90 -45.89 2.11
C ARG A 170 -36.20 -46.32 2.78
N GLN A 171 -36.76 -47.46 2.39
CA GLN A 171 -38.00 -48.01 2.96
C GLN A 171 -37.75 -49.02 4.08
N ARG A 172 -36.49 -49.28 4.43
CA ARG A 172 -36.08 -50.32 5.39
C ARG A 172 -35.46 -49.67 6.62
N PRO A 173 -36.21 -49.45 7.71
CA PRO A 173 -35.70 -48.81 8.92
C PRO A 173 -34.44 -49.46 9.48
N GLU A 174 -34.30 -50.79 9.33
CA GLU A 174 -33.14 -51.55 9.78
C GLU A 174 -31.85 -51.25 9.00
N ILE A 175 -31.96 -50.55 7.87
CA ILE A 175 -30.84 -50.04 7.07
C ILE A 175 -30.78 -48.50 7.15
N ALA A 176 -31.91 -47.82 6.94
CA ALA A 176 -31.99 -46.36 6.91
C ALA A 176 -31.54 -45.70 8.21
N VAL A 177 -31.90 -46.27 9.37
CA VAL A 177 -31.55 -45.70 10.68
C VAL A 177 -30.03 -45.79 10.97
N PRO A 178 -29.37 -46.97 10.89
CA PRO A 178 -27.93 -47.07 11.09
C PRO A 178 -27.14 -46.29 10.04
N LEU A 179 -27.63 -46.24 8.80
CA LEU A 179 -26.99 -45.46 7.74
C LEU A 179 -27.09 -43.95 8.01
N GLY A 180 -28.26 -43.46 8.43
CA GLY A 180 -28.46 -42.06 8.79
C GLY A 180 -27.59 -41.63 9.98
N TRP A 181 -27.41 -42.49 10.98
CA TRP A 181 -26.45 -42.27 12.07
C TRP A 181 -25.02 -42.12 11.53
N ALA A 182 -24.56 -43.04 10.68
CA ALA A 182 -23.21 -43.01 10.13
C ALA A 182 -22.97 -41.73 9.30
N VAL A 183 -23.95 -41.32 8.50
CA VAL A 183 -23.88 -40.08 7.71
C VAL A 183 -23.90 -38.83 8.59
N ALA A 184 -24.70 -38.80 9.65
CA ALA A 184 -24.73 -37.68 10.59
C ALA A 184 -23.40 -37.49 11.33
N VAL A 185 -22.78 -38.59 11.78
CA VAL A 185 -21.44 -38.57 12.40
C VAL A 185 -20.37 -38.12 11.40
N ALA A 186 -20.42 -38.62 10.16
CA ALA A 186 -19.49 -38.20 9.10
C ALA A 186 -19.65 -36.72 8.72
N ALA A 187 -20.87 -36.21 8.69
CA ALA A 187 -21.17 -34.80 8.44
C ALA A 187 -20.64 -33.89 9.57
N ALA A 188 -20.79 -34.30 10.83
CA ALA A 188 -20.22 -33.57 11.96
C ALA A 188 -18.68 -33.55 11.93
N ALA A 189 -18.05 -34.68 11.59
CA ALA A 189 -16.59 -34.75 11.41
C ALA A 189 -16.12 -33.79 10.31
N LEU A 190 -16.87 -33.70 9.20
CA LEU A 190 -16.57 -32.77 8.11
C LEU A 190 -16.68 -31.30 8.56
N LEU A 191 -17.76 -30.92 9.25
CA LEU A 191 -17.94 -29.56 9.78
C LEU A 191 -16.80 -29.16 10.73
N ARG A 192 -16.40 -30.05 11.65
CA ARG A 192 -15.28 -29.82 12.56
C ARG A 192 -13.95 -29.67 11.82
N SER A 193 -13.73 -30.46 10.76
CA SER A 193 -12.53 -30.33 9.91
C SER A 193 -12.45 -28.99 9.17
N TRP A 194 -13.59 -28.30 9.02
CA TRP A 194 -13.66 -26.93 8.49
C TRP A 194 -13.67 -25.85 9.57
N GLY A 195 -13.32 -26.20 10.81
CA GLY A 195 -13.23 -25.27 11.94
C GLY A 195 -14.55 -24.96 12.64
N VAL A 196 -15.67 -25.57 12.23
CA VAL A 196 -16.97 -25.41 12.90
C VAL A 196 -17.01 -26.33 14.13
N GLU A 197 -16.40 -25.88 15.22
CA GLU A 197 -16.36 -26.63 16.48
C GLU A 197 -17.63 -26.40 17.31
N PRO A 198 -18.34 -27.47 17.75
CA PRO A 198 -19.48 -27.35 18.63
C PRO A 198 -19.07 -26.89 20.04
N ALA A 199 -19.75 -25.88 20.56
CA ALA A 199 -19.76 -25.56 21.99
C ALA A 199 -20.72 -26.47 22.77
N ALA A 200 -21.73 -27.03 22.10
CA ALA A 200 -22.65 -28.02 22.62
C ALA A 200 -23.25 -28.85 21.48
N VAL A 201 -23.81 -30.00 21.83
CA VAL A 201 -24.54 -30.87 20.90
C VAL A 201 -25.88 -31.32 21.47
N THR A 202 -26.85 -31.53 20.60
CA THR A 202 -28.19 -32.03 20.94
C THR A 202 -28.72 -32.91 19.81
N GLY A 203 -29.61 -33.85 20.11
CA GLY A 203 -30.26 -34.61 19.05
C GLY A 203 -31.59 -35.24 19.47
N ARG A 204 -32.30 -35.79 18.49
CA ARG A 204 -33.54 -36.56 18.72
C ARG A 204 -33.42 -37.95 18.09
N GLY A 205 -33.86 -38.98 18.82
CA GLY A 205 -33.87 -40.36 18.33
C GLY A 205 -32.49 -40.81 17.85
N THR A 206 -32.39 -41.24 16.60
CA THR A 206 -31.12 -41.70 16.01
C THR A 206 -30.07 -40.59 15.90
N GLY A 207 -30.51 -39.34 15.75
CA GLY A 207 -29.63 -38.17 15.80
C GLY A 207 -29.07 -37.92 17.20
N GLU A 208 -29.78 -38.33 18.24
CA GLU A 208 -29.29 -38.26 19.62
C GLU A 208 -28.12 -39.22 19.87
N ILE A 209 -28.13 -40.41 19.24
CA ILE A 209 -26.97 -41.32 19.23
C ILE A 209 -25.78 -40.68 18.50
N ALA A 210 -26.03 -39.98 17.39
CA ALA A 210 -24.97 -39.27 16.67
C ALA A 210 -24.39 -38.12 17.52
N ALA A 211 -25.24 -37.33 18.17
CA ALA A 211 -24.84 -36.27 19.08
C ALA A 211 -24.00 -36.81 20.26
N ALA A 212 -24.44 -37.88 20.92
CA ALA A 212 -23.69 -38.52 22.00
C ALA A 212 -22.34 -39.08 21.52
N ARG A 213 -22.28 -39.64 20.30
CA ARG A 213 -21.01 -40.06 19.69
C ARG A 213 -20.08 -38.88 19.41
N VAL A 214 -20.60 -37.77 18.91
CA VAL A 214 -19.85 -36.54 18.61
C VAL A 214 -19.36 -35.87 19.90
N ALA A 215 -20.13 -35.96 20.99
CA ALA A 215 -19.74 -35.48 22.32
C ALA A 215 -18.62 -36.31 22.99
N GLY A 216 -18.27 -37.47 22.43
CA GLY A 216 -17.30 -38.40 23.04
C GLY A 216 -17.90 -39.37 24.07
N LEU A 217 -19.21 -39.29 24.32
CA LEU A 217 -19.90 -40.12 25.33
C LEU A 217 -19.96 -41.60 24.93
N LEU A 218 -20.06 -41.88 23.64
CA LEU A 218 -20.21 -43.24 23.12
C LEU A 218 -18.98 -43.63 22.30
N ASP A 219 -18.46 -44.83 22.56
CA ASP A 219 -17.53 -45.47 21.63
C ASP A 219 -18.26 -45.85 20.32
N PRO A 220 -17.53 -45.96 19.19
CA PRO A 220 -18.14 -46.28 17.90
C PRO A 220 -18.98 -47.55 17.89
N ALA A 221 -18.54 -48.61 18.59
CA ALA A 221 -19.21 -49.90 18.57
C ALA A 221 -20.53 -49.87 19.37
N THR A 222 -20.57 -49.16 20.49
CA THR A 222 -21.81 -48.97 21.28
C THR A 222 -22.81 -48.09 20.52
N ALA A 223 -22.37 -47.00 19.91
CA ALA A 223 -23.22 -46.16 19.07
C ALA A 223 -23.81 -46.94 17.87
N ALA A 224 -23.00 -47.76 17.20
CA ALA A 224 -23.46 -48.62 16.10
C ALA A 224 -24.50 -49.66 16.56
N ARG A 225 -24.29 -50.30 17.72
CA ARG A 225 -25.26 -51.24 18.32
C ARG A 225 -26.59 -50.56 18.63
N LEU A 226 -26.57 -49.37 19.23
CA LEU A 226 -27.77 -48.58 19.51
C LEU A 226 -28.52 -48.22 18.22
N ALA A 227 -27.81 -47.76 17.20
CA ALA A 227 -28.42 -47.40 15.92
C ALA A 227 -29.07 -48.62 15.25
N VAL A 228 -28.39 -49.78 15.22
CA VAL A 228 -28.96 -51.04 14.69
C VAL A 228 -30.15 -51.51 15.52
N HIS A 229 -30.11 -51.34 16.84
CA HIS A 229 -31.22 -51.66 17.72
C HIS A 229 -32.45 -50.79 17.42
N LEU A 230 -32.29 -49.46 17.27
CA LEU A 230 -33.39 -48.55 16.92
C LEU A 230 -33.98 -48.80 15.52
N GLY A 231 -33.17 -49.25 14.57
CA GLY A 231 -33.64 -49.59 13.22
C GLY A 231 -34.44 -50.89 13.16
N ARG A 232 -34.30 -51.77 14.16
CA ARG A 232 -35.02 -53.05 14.25
C ARG A 232 -36.19 -52.91 15.22
N THR A 233 -37.24 -53.69 15.02
CA THR A 233 -38.31 -53.76 16.03
C THR A 233 -37.71 -54.31 17.34
N PRO A 234 -37.93 -53.65 18.49
CA PRO A 234 -37.35 -54.09 19.76
C PRO A 234 -37.96 -55.44 20.16
N ALA A 235 -37.25 -56.53 19.85
CA ALA A 235 -37.65 -57.88 20.26
C ALA A 235 -36.97 -58.30 21.58
N ASP A 236 -35.78 -57.76 21.86
CA ASP A 236 -34.94 -58.07 23.02
C ASP A 236 -34.34 -56.79 23.63
N GLY A 237 -34.17 -56.74 24.95
CA GLY A 237 -33.61 -55.58 25.65
C GLY A 237 -32.15 -55.28 25.25
N PHE A 238 -31.79 -54.00 25.27
CA PHE A 238 -30.44 -53.53 24.98
C PHE A 238 -29.55 -53.61 26.25
N PRO A 239 -28.27 -54.04 26.16
CA PRO A 239 -27.36 -54.04 27.31
C PRO A 239 -27.10 -52.62 27.83
N PRO A 240 -26.82 -52.44 29.14
CA PRO A 240 -26.64 -51.11 29.73
C PRO A 240 -25.50 -50.33 29.05
N VAL A 241 -25.78 -49.06 28.72
CA VAL A 241 -24.82 -48.13 28.13
C VAL A 241 -23.96 -47.53 29.23
N VAL A 242 -22.64 -47.51 29.02
CA VAL A 242 -21.69 -46.81 29.88
C VAL A 242 -21.13 -45.63 29.09
N PHE A 243 -21.23 -44.42 29.65
CA PHE A 243 -20.67 -43.24 29.02
C PHE A 243 -19.17 -43.11 29.29
N GLY A 244 -18.46 -42.63 28.28
CA GLY A 244 -17.14 -42.03 28.44
C GLY A 244 -17.24 -40.56 28.90
N PRO A 245 -16.10 -39.93 29.21
CA PRO A 245 -16.08 -38.51 29.55
C PRO A 245 -16.54 -37.65 28.36
N ALA A 246 -17.41 -36.67 28.61
CA ALA A 246 -17.81 -35.72 27.57
C ALA A 246 -16.64 -34.82 27.18
N GLU A 247 -16.35 -34.77 25.88
CA GLU A 247 -15.48 -33.74 25.28
C GLU A 247 -16.26 -32.46 24.98
N VAL A 248 -17.56 -32.59 24.70
CA VAL A 248 -18.46 -31.49 24.36
C VAL A 248 -19.74 -31.63 25.19
N PRO A 249 -20.27 -30.55 25.79
CA PRO A 249 -21.56 -30.57 26.48
C PRO A 249 -22.68 -31.17 25.62
N PHE A 250 -23.43 -32.11 26.19
CA PHE A 250 -24.52 -32.81 25.52
C PHE A 250 -25.84 -32.59 26.26
N TRP A 251 -26.83 -32.10 25.53
CA TRP A 251 -28.21 -32.00 26.00
C TRP A 251 -29.05 -33.12 25.38
N SER A 252 -29.71 -33.92 26.22
CA SER A 252 -30.54 -35.03 25.78
C SER A 252 -31.99 -34.58 25.63
N ALA A 253 -32.54 -34.73 24.42
CA ALA A 253 -33.96 -34.53 24.19
C ALA A 253 -34.81 -35.62 24.84
N SER A 254 -34.27 -36.84 24.96
CA SER A 254 -34.97 -37.98 25.56
C SER A 254 -35.13 -37.84 27.08
N THR A 255 -34.16 -37.24 27.79
CA THR A 255 -34.25 -36.99 29.24
C THR A 255 -34.70 -35.58 29.59
N GLY A 256 -34.60 -34.63 28.65
CA GLY A 256 -34.92 -33.22 28.85
C GLY A 256 -33.90 -32.46 29.70
N SER A 257 -32.65 -32.91 29.73
CA SER A 257 -31.60 -32.35 30.60
C SER A 257 -30.22 -32.38 29.97
N TRP A 258 -29.32 -31.51 30.43
CA TRP A 258 -27.88 -31.70 30.28
C TRP A 258 -27.47 -32.96 31.05
N LEU A 259 -26.70 -33.84 30.44
CA LEU A 259 -26.22 -35.04 31.11
C LEU A 259 -24.92 -34.74 31.86
N ASP A 260 -24.83 -35.24 33.10
CA ASP A 260 -23.62 -35.16 33.91
C ASP A 260 -22.84 -36.45 33.74
N THR A 261 -21.70 -36.38 33.04
CA THR A 261 -20.90 -37.57 32.72
C THR A 261 -20.19 -38.19 33.91
N GLU A 262 -20.28 -37.57 35.09
CA GLU A 262 -19.71 -38.11 36.32
C GLU A 262 -20.65 -39.13 37.01
N ASP A 263 -21.95 -39.18 36.67
CA ASP A 263 -22.89 -40.18 37.22
C ASP A 263 -22.97 -41.43 36.32
N GLU A 264 -22.45 -42.56 36.82
CA GLU A 264 -22.50 -43.87 36.13
C GLU A 264 -23.93 -44.33 35.79
N LYS A 265 -24.98 -43.75 36.41
CA LYS A 265 -26.39 -44.09 36.15
C LYS A 265 -27.00 -43.31 34.99
N ASP A 266 -26.37 -42.24 34.52
CA ASP A 266 -26.92 -41.42 33.44
C ASP A 266 -26.88 -42.16 32.10
N GLY A 267 -25.87 -42.98 31.85
CA GLY A 267 -25.77 -43.84 30.65
C GLY A 267 -26.96 -44.79 30.48
N PRO A 268 -27.23 -45.67 31.46
CA PRO A 268 -28.37 -46.58 31.40
C PRO A 268 -29.71 -45.83 31.34
N ARG A 269 -29.89 -44.78 32.15
CA ARG A 269 -31.14 -43.99 32.18
C ARG A 269 -31.42 -43.32 30.83
N TRP A 270 -30.40 -42.75 30.21
CA TRP A 270 -30.50 -42.15 28.88
C TRP A 270 -30.88 -43.19 27.82
N ALA A 271 -30.21 -44.35 27.83
CA ALA A 271 -30.48 -45.41 26.86
C ALA A 271 -31.92 -45.93 26.97
N ASP A 272 -32.42 -46.13 28.20
CA ASP A 272 -33.80 -46.54 28.45
C ASP A 272 -34.80 -45.49 27.96
N ALA A 273 -34.54 -44.20 28.22
CA ALA A 273 -35.39 -43.10 27.75
C ALA A 273 -35.42 -42.99 26.22
N LEU A 274 -34.26 -43.14 25.57
CA LEU A 274 -34.11 -43.12 24.12
C LEU A 274 -34.90 -44.27 23.46
N VAL A 275 -34.76 -45.48 23.98
CA VAL A 275 -35.45 -46.67 23.45
C VAL A 275 -36.96 -46.58 23.69
N ALA A 276 -37.39 -46.16 24.88
CA ALA A 276 -38.80 -45.96 25.20
C ALA A 276 -39.47 -44.90 24.28
N GLY A 277 -38.78 -43.78 24.03
CA GLY A 277 -39.25 -42.73 23.13
C GLY A 277 -39.39 -43.20 21.67
N SER A 278 -38.53 -44.12 21.22
CA SER A 278 -38.62 -44.70 19.88
C SER A 278 -39.76 -45.71 19.70
N ALA A 279 -40.12 -46.44 20.76
CA ALA A 279 -41.15 -47.48 20.75
C ALA A 279 -42.58 -46.93 20.81
N ALA A 280 -42.78 -45.71 21.31
CA ALA A 280 -44.09 -45.07 21.46
C ALA A 280 -44.77 -44.70 20.12
N GLY A 281 -44.06 -44.79 18.99
CA GLY A 281 -44.62 -44.60 17.65
C GLY A 281 -44.85 -43.13 17.27
N SER A 282 -44.71 -42.85 15.98
CA SER A 282 -44.90 -41.57 15.29
C SER A 282 -46.35 -41.01 15.32
N ALA A 283 -47.07 -41.12 16.43
CA ALA A 283 -48.42 -40.60 16.58
C ALA A 283 -48.50 -39.58 17.72
N ALA A 284 -48.74 -38.32 17.32
CA ALA A 284 -49.01 -37.15 18.15
C ALA A 284 -47.79 -36.54 18.88
N GLY A 285 -47.64 -35.23 18.70
CA GLY A 285 -46.93 -34.39 19.65
C GLY A 285 -47.59 -34.52 21.01
N SER A 286 -47.08 -35.44 21.83
CA SER A 286 -47.30 -35.39 23.26
C SER A 286 -46.10 -34.71 23.87
N ASP A 287 -46.31 -33.46 24.25
CA ASP A 287 -45.60 -32.73 25.28
C ASP A 287 -45.09 -33.67 26.37
N VAL A 288 -43.80 -34.02 26.33
CA VAL A 288 -43.05 -33.96 27.56
C VAL A 288 -42.67 -32.49 27.69
N ALA A 289 -43.54 -31.72 28.35
CA ALA A 289 -43.22 -30.37 28.74
C ALA A 289 -41.84 -30.38 29.42
N PRO A 290 -40.88 -29.52 29.02
CA PRO A 290 -39.59 -29.45 29.69
C PRO A 290 -39.86 -29.14 31.16
N GLY A 291 -39.63 -30.13 32.03
CA GLY A 291 -39.86 -29.97 33.45
C GLY A 291 -38.87 -28.96 34.00
N ALA A 292 -39.30 -27.71 34.22
CA ALA A 292 -38.65 -26.66 35.03
C ALA A 292 -37.11 -26.74 35.13
N GLY A 293 -36.46 -26.95 33.99
CA GLY A 293 -35.04 -27.29 33.85
C GLY A 293 -34.46 -26.51 32.68
N SER A 294 -33.21 -26.10 32.85
CA SER A 294 -32.43 -25.17 32.02
C SER A 294 -32.77 -25.20 30.52
N ASP A 295 -33.09 -24.04 29.95
CA ASP A 295 -33.31 -23.85 28.52
C ASP A 295 -32.11 -24.39 27.70
N PRO A 296 -32.32 -25.32 26.74
CA PRO A 296 -31.25 -25.89 25.90
C PRO A 296 -30.45 -24.85 25.10
N LEU A 297 -30.98 -23.64 24.94
CA LEU A 297 -30.37 -22.56 24.16
C LEU A 297 -29.60 -21.55 25.01
N THR A 298 -29.76 -21.61 26.33
CA THR A 298 -28.94 -20.86 27.28
C THR A 298 -27.73 -21.73 27.62
N LEU A 299 -26.66 -21.59 26.84
CA LEU A 299 -25.35 -22.06 27.29
C LEU A 299 -25.09 -21.48 28.68
N PRO A 300 -24.31 -22.16 29.55
CA PRO A 300 -24.10 -21.74 30.95
C PRO A 300 -23.73 -20.25 31.14
N ASP A 301 -23.21 -19.61 30.08
CA ASP A 301 -22.71 -18.24 30.06
C ASP A 301 -23.67 -17.20 29.41
N GLY A 302 -24.86 -17.59 28.92
CA GLY A 302 -25.93 -16.66 28.48
C GLY A 302 -25.72 -15.88 27.17
N GLY A 303 -24.79 -16.28 26.32
CA GLY A 303 -24.47 -15.61 25.04
C GLY A 303 -25.36 -15.97 23.83
N ARG A 304 -25.24 -15.22 22.72
CA ARG A 304 -25.90 -15.51 21.43
C ARG A 304 -25.40 -16.84 20.85
N THR A 305 -26.26 -17.86 20.77
CA THR A 305 -25.90 -19.19 20.23
C THR A 305 -26.24 -19.30 18.73
N THR A 306 -25.34 -19.87 17.93
CA THR A 306 -25.60 -20.22 16.53
C THR A 306 -25.96 -21.70 16.43
N VAL A 307 -27.19 -22.01 16.01
CA VAL A 307 -27.64 -23.40 15.83
C VAL A 307 -27.37 -23.87 14.41
N VAL A 308 -26.64 -24.98 14.27
CA VAL A 308 -26.38 -25.65 12.99
C VAL A 308 -27.05 -27.02 13.02
N ARG A 309 -27.96 -27.25 12.08
CA ARG A 309 -28.68 -28.51 11.96
C ARG A 309 -27.93 -29.46 11.01
N VAL A 310 -27.61 -30.64 11.52
CA VAL A 310 -26.95 -31.72 10.78
C VAL A 310 -28.02 -32.73 10.33
N GLY A 311 -28.92 -32.29 9.44
CA GLY A 311 -30.07 -33.08 8.98
C GLY A 311 -30.99 -32.30 8.03
N ALA A 312 -32.03 -32.96 7.50
CA ALA A 312 -32.98 -32.34 6.58
C ALA A 312 -33.72 -31.14 7.20
N SER A 313 -34.11 -30.21 6.34
CA SER A 313 -35.13 -29.19 6.65
C SER A 313 -36.43 -29.64 6.00
N PRO A 314 -37.55 -29.81 6.73
CA PRO A 314 -38.78 -30.29 6.12
C PRO A 314 -39.37 -29.20 5.20
N ALA A 315 -39.70 -29.55 3.97
CA ALA A 315 -40.36 -28.66 3.00
C ALA A 315 -41.83 -28.27 3.37
N GLY A 316 -42.29 -28.61 4.58
CA GLY A 316 -43.69 -28.44 5.01
C GLY A 316 -43.88 -27.84 6.40
N GLU A 317 -42.83 -27.46 7.13
CA GLU A 317 -42.93 -27.04 8.53
C GLU A 317 -42.90 -25.51 8.72
N ARG A 318 -43.57 -24.76 7.84
CA ARG A 318 -44.00 -23.38 8.18
C ARG A 318 -45.10 -23.36 9.27
N ALA A 319 -45.60 -24.51 9.72
CA ALA A 319 -46.80 -24.61 10.55
C ALA A 319 -46.79 -25.66 11.69
N ALA A 320 -45.69 -26.40 11.93
CA ALA A 320 -45.66 -27.44 12.99
C ALA A 320 -44.45 -27.39 13.94
N LEU A 321 -43.73 -26.27 13.99
CA LEU A 321 -43.06 -25.87 15.22
C LEU A 321 -44.14 -25.28 16.13
N ASP A 322 -44.44 -25.95 17.23
CA ASP A 322 -45.28 -25.43 18.29
C ASP A 322 -44.72 -24.05 18.73
N PRO A 323 -45.51 -22.97 18.80
CA PRO A 323 -45.08 -21.68 19.33
C PRO A 323 -44.59 -21.72 20.80
N ALA A 324 -44.61 -22.89 21.45
CA ALA A 324 -44.02 -23.16 22.76
C ALA A 324 -42.63 -23.85 22.73
N ASP A 325 -42.11 -24.29 21.58
CA ASP A 325 -40.73 -24.81 21.45
C ASP A 325 -39.77 -23.60 21.24
N PRO A 326 -38.70 -23.41 22.04
CA PRO A 326 -38.06 -22.11 22.18
C PRO A 326 -37.27 -21.75 20.92
N VAL A 327 -37.90 -20.98 20.03
CA VAL A 327 -37.22 -20.10 19.08
C VAL A 327 -37.60 -18.68 19.51
N VAL A 328 -36.80 -18.08 20.39
CA VAL A 328 -37.03 -16.70 20.85
C VAL A 328 -35.78 -15.84 20.67
N GLU A 329 -35.85 -15.05 19.60
CA GLU A 329 -35.30 -13.69 19.38
C GLU A 329 -35.34 -12.77 20.65
N ARG A 330 -34.53 -11.72 20.89
CA ARG A 330 -34.20 -10.51 20.07
C ARG A 330 -33.38 -9.46 20.91
N PRO A 331 -32.84 -8.33 20.36
CA PRO A 331 -33.60 -7.29 19.62
C PRO A 331 -33.00 -6.82 18.28
N GLY A 332 -33.88 -6.61 17.27
CA GLY A 332 -33.67 -5.58 16.24
C GLY A 332 -33.84 -5.90 14.73
N ALA A 333 -34.77 -6.75 14.27
CA ALA A 333 -35.33 -6.67 12.90
C ALA A 333 -36.46 -7.69 12.74
N ALA A 334 -37.56 -7.32 12.08
CA ALA A 334 -38.81 -8.08 11.98
C ALA A 334 -38.72 -9.45 11.26
N ASP A 335 -37.58 -9.80 10.67
CA ASP A 335 -37.29 -11.08 10.04
C ASP A 335 -36.16 -11.79 10.80
N GLY A 336 -36.51 -12.77 11.64
CA GLY A 336 -35.54 -13.55 12.42
C GLY A 336 -34.80 -14.56 11.54
N PRO A 337 -33.52 -14.86 11.81
CA PRO A 337 -32.78 -15.81 11.00
C PRO A 337 -33.17 -17.26 11.30
N GLU A 338 -33.54 -18.00 10.25
CA GLU A 338 -33.84 -19.42 10.29
C GLU A 338 -32.62 -20.27 10.75
N PRO A 339 -32.85 -21.43 11.41
CA PRO A 339 -31.77 -22.37 11.73
C PRO A 339 -31.05 -22.81 10.45
N LEU A 340 -29.71 -22.74 10.48
CA LEU A 340 -28.88 -23.07 9.33
C LEU A 340 -28.79 -24.59 9.19
N ALA A 341 -29.23 -25.15 8.06
CA ALA A 341 -29.19 -26.59 7.81
C ALA A 341 -28.06 -26.97 6.85
N LEU A 342 -27.42 -28.11 7.11
CA LEU A 342 -26.54 -28.78 6.16
C LEU A 342 -27.40 -29.45 5.10
N THR A 343 -27.47 -28.90 3.89
CA THR A 343 -28.34 -29.43 2.83
C THR A 343 -27.52 -29.91 1.63
N GLY A 344 -27.97 -31.02 1.04
CA GLY A 344 -27.32 -31.67 -0.10
C GLY A 344 -27.60 -30.98 -1.45
N PRO A 345 -27.17 -31.60 -2.57
CA PRO A 345 -27.03 -30.97 -3.88
C PRO A 345 -28.31 -30.37 -4.45
N ASP A 346 -29.48 -30.93 -4.16
CA ASP A 346 -30.75 -30.49 -4.75
C ASP A 346 -31.56 -29.55 -3.85
N GLY A 347 -30.96 -28.90 -2.83
CA GLY A 347 -31.77 -28.07 -1.94
C GLY A 347 -31.17 -27.06 -0.96
N ALA A 348 -29.85 -27.01 -0.70
CA ALA A 348 -29.13 -25.78 -0.30
C ALA A 348 -27.65 -26.03 0.09
N ASP A 349 -26.76 -25.65 -0.81
CA ASP A 349 -25.58 -24.82 -0.57
C ASP A 349 -24.77 -25.02 0.75
N LEU A 350 -23.93 -26.07 0.80
CA LEU A 350 -22.88 -26.20 1.84
C LEU A 350 -21.97 -24.96 1.91
N THR A 351 -21.66 -24.39 0.75
CA THR A 351 -20.87 -23.15 0.66
C THR A 351 -21.63 -21.98 1.28
N GLY A 352 -22.95 -21.93 1.10
CA GLY A 352 -23.89 -21.00 1.71
C GLY A 352 -24.03 -21.16 3.21
N LEU A 353 -24.06 -22.38 3.73
CA LEU A 353 -23.99 -22.64 5.18
C LEU A 353 -22.72 -22.03 5.78
N LEU A 354 -21.56 -22.37 5.20
CA LEU A 354 -20.26 -21.86 5.64
C LEU A 354 -20.17 -20.33 5.49
N ALA A 355 -20.75 -19.78 4.42
CA ALA A 355 -20.86 -18.34 4.19
C ALA A 355 -21.62 -17.65 5.33
N HIS A 356 -22.79 -18.18 5.72
CA HIS A 356 -23.58 -17.63 6.82
C HIS A 356 -22.87 -17.75 8.17
N LEU A 357 -22.21 -18.88 8.44
CA LEU A 357 -21.42 -19.07 9.65
C LEU A 357 -20.27 -18.06 9.73
N HIS A 358 -19.50 -17.92 8.66
CA HIS A 358 -18.39 -16.99 8.57
C HIS A 358 -18.83 -15.53 8.78
N VAL A 359 -19.96 -15.15 8.20
CA VAL A 359 -20.54 -13.81 8.33
C VAL A 359 -21.03 -13.53 9.75
N ARG A 360 -21.53 -14.55 10.47
CA ARG A 360 -21.91 -14.46 11.89
C ARG A 360 -20.73 -14.44 12.86
N GLY A 361 -19.51 -14.63 12.37
CA GLY A 361 -18.31 -14.61 13.20
C GLY A 361 -17.81 -15.99 13.63
N VAL A 362 -18.48 -17.07 13.23
CA VAL A 362 -17.99 -18.44 13.47
C VAL A 362 -16.71 -18.65 12.65
N PRO A 363 -15.62 -19.18 13.25
CA PRO A 363 -14.42 -19.49 12.51
C PRO A 363 -14.70 -20.57 11.46
N VAL A 364 -14.27 -20.32 10.22
CA VAL A 364 -14.34 -21.29 9.11
C VAL A 364 -12.93 -21.38 8.51
N ASP A 365 -12.38 -22.58 8.49
CA ASP A 365 -11.12 -22.89 7.82
C ASP A 365 -11.36 -23.06 6.31
N TRP A 366 -11.37 -21.93 5.63
CA TRP A 366 -11.49 -21.87 4.17
C TRP A 366 -10.34 -22.58 3.43
N ALA A 367 -9.16 -22.73 4.05
CA ALA A 367 -8.06 -23.46 3.44
C ALA A 367 -8.36 -24.97 3.40
N ALA A 368 -8.91 -25.51 4.49
CA ALA A 368 -9.39 -26.90 4.53
C ALA A 368 -10.55 -27.13 3.54
N VAL A 369 -11.47 -26.17 3.42
CA VAL A 369 -12.60 -26.20 2.46
C VAL A 369 -12.09 -26.23 1.01
N LEU A 370 -11.06 -25.45 0.67
CA LEU A 370 -10.55 -25.31 -0.70
C LEU A 370 -9.42 -26.29 -1.06
N ALA A 371 -8.85 -27.00 -0.08
CA ALA A 371 -7.75 -27.94 -0.29
C ALA A 371 -8.02 -29.00 -1.39
N PRO A 372 -9.21 -29.62 -1.49
CA PRO A 372 -9.49 -30.60 -2.55
C PRO A 372 -9.39 -30.03 -3.98
N ALA A 373 -9.61 -28.72 -4.15
CA ALA A 373 -9.55 -28.06 -5.47
C ALA A 373 -8.12 -27.75 -5.94
N GLY A 374 -7.10 -28.00 -5.10
CA GLY A 374 -5.68 -27.76 -5.43
C GLY A 374 -5.35 -26.28 -5.65
N ALA A 375 -6.06 -25.38 -4.96
CA ALA A 375 -5.92 -23.94 -5.09
C ALA A 375 -4.53 -23.45 -4.65
N ARG A 376 -4.04 -22.37 -5.27
CA ARG A 376 -2.78 -21.70 -4.94
C ARG A 376 -3.01 -20.23 -4.61
N THR A 377 -2.09 -19.63 -3.86
CA THR A 377 -2.17 -18.20 -3.53
C THR A 377 -1.77 -17.33 -4.73
N VAL A 378 -2.50 -16.25 -4.96
CA VAL A 378 -2.28 -15.25 -6.01
C VAL A 378 -2.27 -13.84 -5.42
N PRO A 379 -1.50 -12.90 -5.99
CA PRO A 379 -1.46 -11.52 -5.51
C PRO A 379 -2.80 -10.82 -5.78
N LEU A 380 -3.42 -10.34 -4.71
CA LEU A 380 -4.72 -9.67 -4.73
C LEU A 380 -4.58 -8.12 -4.64
N PRO A 381 -5.56 -7.33 -5.11
CA PRO A 381 -5.56 -5.87 -4.98
C PRO A 381 -5.41 -5.40 -3.53
N THR A 382 -4.71 -4.29 -3.28
CA THR A 382 -4.49 -3.79 -1.91
C THR A 382 -5.80 -3.37 -1.23
N TYR A 383 -5.80 -3.37 0.11
CA TYR A 383 -6.98 -2.99 0.88
C TYR A 383 -7.41 -1.56 0.55
N GLY A 384 -8.71 -1.39 0.30
CA GLY A 384 -9.30 -0.09 0.03
C GLY A 384 -9.40 0.79 1.26
N PHE A 385 -8.28 1.38 1.72
CA PHE A 385 -8.28 2.30 2.85
C PHE A 385 -9.28 3.44 2.62
N ARG A 386 -10.05 3.80 3.65
CA ARG A 386 -10.82 5.05 3.66
C ARG A 386 -9.80 6.19 3.66
N ARG A 387 -9.53 6.75 2.48
CA ARG A 387 -8.56 7.84 2.25
C ARG A 387 -9.08 9.18 2.78
N ARG A 388 -9.42 9.22 4.07
CA ARG A 388 -9.68 10.45 4.79
C ARG A 388 -8.35 10.99 5.30
N HIS A 389 -8.13 12.27 5.08
CA HIS A 389 -6.95 12.96 5.54
C HIS A 389 -7.05 13.13 7.06
N TYR A 390 -6.52 12.17 7.81
CA TYR A 390 -6.42 12.20 9.28
C TYR A 390 -5.05 12.70 9.75
N TRP A 391 -4.36 13.44 8.88
CA TRP A 391 -3.19 14.19 9.30
C TRP A 391 -3.68 15.30 10.21
N MET A 392 -3.01 15.50 11.34
CA MET A 392 -2.90 16.85 11.88
C MET A 392 -2.21 17.63 10.76
N THR A 393 -2.98 18.28 9.90
CA THR A 393 -2.48 19.49 9.29
C THR A 393 -2.09 20.33 10.47
N ALA A 394 -0.78 20.39 10.73
CA ALA A 394 -0.25 21.60 11.27
C ALA A 394 -0.69 22.67 10.28
N GLU A 395 -1.88 23.24 10.50
CA GLU A 395 -1.93 24.68 10.48
C GLU A 395 -0.68 25.08 11.26
N PRO A 396 0.26 25.80 10.62
CA PRO A 396 1.47 26.21 11.31
C PRO A 396 0.99 26.71 12.65
N ARG A 397 1.44 26.06 13.73
CA ARG A 397 1.17 26.58 15.06
C ARG A 397 1.80 27.96 15.00
N THR A 398 0.99 28.98 14.74
CA THR A 398 1.03 30.18 15.54
C THR A 398 1.06 29.63 16.95
N LEU A 399 2.28 29.54 17.51
CA LEU A 399 2.43 29.63 18.94
C LEU A 399 1.43 30.71 19.36
N PRO A 400 0.60 30.51 20.38
CA PRO A 400 0.00 31.64 21.05
C PRO A 400 1.21 32.48 21.45
N ALA A 401 1.47 33.53 20.67
CA ALA A 401 2.55 34.45 20.91
C ALA A 401 2.05 35.25 22.10
N THR A 402 2.24 34.69 23.29
CA THR A 402 1.80 35.33 24.53
C THR A 402 2.57 36.61 24.81
N ASP A 403 3.54 36.99 23.97
CA ASP A 403 4.26 38.27 24.00
C ASP A 403 4.72 38.74 22.58
N ALA A 404 3.98 38.45 21.49
CA ALA A 404 4.20 39.20 20.23
C ALA A 404 3.18 40.32 20.17
N ASP A 405 3.65 41.57 20.23
CA ASP A 405 2.81 42.77 20.22
C ASP A 405 1.97 42.89 18.93
N ARG A 406 2.34 42.17 17.85
CA ARG A 406 1.52 42.08 16.63
C ARG A 406 1.89 40.85 15.78
N PRO A 407 0.92 40.18 15.12
CA PRO A 407 1.25 39.40 13.93
C PRO A 407 2.02 40.28 12.94
N ALA A 408 2.98 39.72 12.22
CA ALA A 408 3.55 40.41 11.05
C ALA A 408 2.38 40.73 10.12
N ASP A 409 2.01 42.00 9.99
CA ASP A 409 0.79 42.40 9.33
C ASP A 409 0.88 42.16 7.81
N GLY A 410 0.64 40.91 7.41
CA GLY A 410 0.32 40.52 6.05
C GLY A 410 1.48 40.20 5.11
N TRP A 411 2.72 40.03 5.58
CA TRP A 411 3.77 39.47 4.71
C TRP A 411 3.76 37.93 4.76
N PRO A 412 3.62 37.19 3.63
CA PRO A 412 3.33 35.75 3.63
C PRO A 412 4.40 34.82 4.23
N LEU A 413 5.54 35.37 4.67
CA LEU A 413 6.77 34.61 4.98
C LEU A 413 7.41 34.97 6.32
N LEU A 414 6.96 36.05 6.96
CA LEU A 414 7.37 36.41 8.31
C LEU A 414 6.18 36.11 9.21
N ASP A 415 6.40 35.23 10.17
CA ASP A 415 5.38 34.68 11.04
C ASP A 415 5.15 35.56 12.27
N SER A 416 6.19 36.29 12.72
CA SER A 416 6.10 37.17 13.90
C SER A 416 7.08 38.33 13.85
N VAL A 417 6.66 39.44 14.46
CA VAL A 417 7.48 40.62 14.74
C VAL A 417 7.55 40.81 16.25
N VAL A 418 8.76 40.96 16.77
CA VAL A 418 9.04 41.21 18.19
C VAL A 418 9.81 42.50 18.29
N GLU A 419 9.23 43.50 18.96
CA GLU A 419 9.94 44.71 19.33
C GLU A 419 10.87 44.42 20.51
N LEU A 420 12.06 45.00 20.50
CA LEU A 420 13.05 44.86 21.57
C LEU A 420 13.02 46.15 22.41
N PRO A 421 12.17 46.24 23.45
CA PRO A 421 11.80 47.50 24.10
C PRO A 421 12.98 48.28 24.69
N ASP A 422 14.03 47.58 25.14
CA ASP A 422 15.22 48.22 25.71
C ASP A 422 16.13 48.89 24.66
N SER A 423 15.99 48.49 23.40
CA SER A 423 16.89 48.87 22.29
C SER A 423 16.18 49.66 21.18
N GLY A 424 14.85 49.65 21.16
CA GLY A 424 14.07 50.14 20.02
C GLY A 424 14.37 49.39 18.72
N GLY A 425 14.95 48.19 18.81
CA GLY A 425 15.23 47.29 17.69
C GLY A 425 14.06 46.34 17.39
N LEU A 426 14.16 45.62 16.27
CA LEU A 426 13.12 44.72 15.77
C LEU A 426 13.69 43.34 15.47
N LEU A 427 12.97 42.29 15.83
CA LEU A 427 13.23 40.91 15.45
C LEU A 427 12.04 40.35 14.68
N LEU A 428 12.22 40.08 13.39
CA LEU A 428 11.23 39.38 12.58
C LEU A 428 11.69 37.93 12.37
N THR A 429 10.78 36.99 12.52
CA THR A 429 11.04 35.56 12.27
C THR A 429 10.06 35.00 11.27
N GLY A 430 10.48 34.00 10.50
CA GLY A 430 9.67 33.41 9.44
C GLY A 430 10.21 32.09 8.94
N THR A 431 9.47 31.46 8.02
CA THR A 431 9.83 30.16 7.44
C THR A 431 9.79 30.22 5.92
N LEU A 432 10.88 29.83 5.27
CA LEU A 432 10.95 29.69 3.82
C LEU A 432 10.79 28.22 3.42
N THR A 433 9.90 27.98 2.46
CA THR A 433 9.59 26.65 1.91
C THR A 433 9.98 26.58 0.43
N PRO A 434 10.12 25.38 -0.16
CA PRO A 434 10.40 25.24 -1.59
C PRO A 434 9.33 25.94 -2.44
N ARG A 435 8.08 25.91 -1.98
CA ARG A 435 6.94 26.57 -2.64
C ARG A 435 7.09 28.09 -2.66
N THR A 436 7.55 28.68 -1.56
CA THR A 436 7.73 30.15 -1.47
C THR A 436 8.93 30.61 -2.27
N ALA A 437 10.02 29.83 -2.28
CA ALA A 437 11.17 30.09 -3.16
C ALA A 437 10.79 29.99 -4.65
N ALA A 438 9.97 29.00 -5.02
CA ALA A 438 9.48 28.83 -6.39
C ALA A 438 8.59 30.00 -6.87
N ALA A 439 7.81 30.62 -5.97
CA ALA A 439 6.99 31.80 -6.30
C ALA A 439 7.82 33.02 -6.71
N TRP A 440 9.10 33.09 -6.32
CA TRP A 440 10.02 34.15 -6.71
C TRP A 440 10.79 33.90 -8.00
N GLY A 441 10.45 32.84 -8.73
CA GLY A 441 11.08 32.51 -10.01
C GLY A 441 12.42 31.80 -9.85
N ALA A 442 12.63 31.05 -8.76
CA ALA A 442 13.77 30.14 -8.66
C ALA A 442 13.72 29.14 -9.83
N ASP A 443 14.83 29.02 -10.56
CA ASP A 443 15.10 28.14 -11.71
C ASP A 443 15.12 26.64 -11.36
N GLY A 444 14.37 26.23 -10.33
CA GLY A 444 14.49 24.92 -9.69
C GLY A 444 15.72 24.78 -8.79
N SER A 445 16.63 25.77 -8.73
CA SER A 445 17.81 25.68 -7.87
C SER A 445 17.50 25.83 -6.37
N GLY A 446 16.34 26.38 -6.03
CA GLY A 446 15.99 26.78 -4.67
C GLY A 446 16.73 28.04 -4.19
N ALA A 447 17.53 28.70 -5.03
CA ALA A 447 18.18 29.96 -4.68
C ALA A 447 17.16 31.09 -4.52
N VAL A 448 17.29 31.85 -3.44
CA VAL A 448 16.49 33.06 -3.20
C VAL A 448 17.17 34.24 -3.90
N PRO A 449 16.48 34.95 -4.81
CA PRO A 449 17.07 36.04 -5.58
C PRO A 449 17.39 37.25 -4.69
N GLY A 450 18.38 38.05 -5.11
CA GLY A 450 18.75 39.28 -4.38
C GLY A 450 17.61 40.30 -4.27
N SER A 451 16.65 40.29 -5.20
CA SER A 451 15.42 41.09 -5.13
C SER A 451 14.54 40.71 -3.94
N ALA A 452 14.53 39.44 -3.52
CA ALA A 452 13.79 38.99 -2.34
C ALA A 452 14.46 39.44 -1.04
N LEU A 453 15.80 39.56 -1.03
CA LEU A 453 16.54 40.15 0.10
C LEU A 453 16.25 41.66 0.23
N LEU A 454 16.08 42.36 -0.89
CA LEU A 454 15.67 43.76 -0.89
C LEU A 454 14.24 43.94 -0.38
N GLU A 455 13.29 43.13 -0.86
CA GLU A 455 11.91 43.13 -0.38
C GLU A 455 11.84 42.92 1.14
N LEU A 456 12.63 41.98 1.69
CA LEU A 456 12.76 41.77 3.14
C LEU A 456 13.24 43.02 3.88
N ALA A 457 14.17 43.77 3.28
CA ALA A 457 14.73 44.97 3.88
C ALA A 457 13.74 46.15 3.83
N LEU A 458 13.04 46.33 2.71
CA LEU A 458 12.00 47.36 2.57
C LEU A 458 10.86 47.11 3.55
N HIS A 459 10.37 45.87 3.64
CA HIS A 459 9.28 45.52 4.54
C HIS A 459 9.66 45.68 6.03
N ALA A 460 10.89 45.30 6.41
CA ALA A 460 11.38 45.52 7.77
C ALA A 460 11.67 47.00 8.06
N GLY A 461 12.01 47.80 7.04
CA GLY A 461 12.19 49.24 7.13
C GLY A 461 10.88 49.98 7.43
N ASP A 462 9.80 49.63 6.74
CA ASP A 462 8.46 50.20 6.99
C ASP A 462 8.03 50.05 8.46
N HIS A 463 8.29 48.89 9.08
CA HIS A 463 7.98 48.64 10.50
C HIS A 463 8.71 49.58 11.48
N VAL A 464 9.83 50.18 11.07
CA VAL A 464 10.61 51.12 11.88
C VAL A 464 10.60 52.53 11.30
N GLY A 465 9.70 52.82 10.35
CA GLY A 465 9.57 54.12 9.67
C GLY A 465 10.79 54.49 8.84
N CYS A 466 11.43 53.50 8.21
CA CYS A 466 12.58 53.67 7.33
C CYS A 466 12.26 53.29 5.88
N ASP A 467 11.91 54.31 5.09
CA ASP A 467 11.45 54.16 3.70
C ASP A 467 12.59 54.12 2.66
N LEU A 468 13.84 54.29 3.12
CA LEU A 468 15.04 54.30 2.29
C LEU A 468 16.02 53.20 2.73
N VAL A 469 16.44 52.35 1.80
CA VAL A 469 17.58 51.44 1.96
C VAL A 469 18.81 52.12 1.38
N ALA A 470 19.64 52.72 2.23
CA ALA A 470 20.85 53.43 1.82
C ALA A 470 21.87 52.48 1.18
N GLU A 471 22.03 51.30 1.77
CA GLU A 471 22.84 50.21 1.22
C GLU A 471 22.23 48.86 1.57
N LEU A 472 22.25 47.92 0.62
CA LEU A 472 22.03 46.50 0.89
C LEU A 472 23.06 45.67 0.14
N THR A 473 23.78 44.82 0.86
CA THR A 473 24.84 43.98 0.29
C THR A 473 24.60 42.50 0.61
N ALA A 474 24.47 41.69 -0.45
CA ALA A 474 24.31 40.25 -0.37
C ALA A 474 25.68 39.55 -0.16
N GLN A 475 25.78 38.79 0.94
CA GLN A 475 27.02 38.14 1.37
C GLN A 475 27.06 36.66 0.97
N THR A 476 26.02 35.91 1.32
CA THR A 476 25.93 34.47 1.06
C THR A 476 24.59 34.16 0.40
N THR A 477 24.60 33.36 -0.66
CA THR A 477 23.36 32.92 -1.32
C THR A 477 22.48 32.15 -0.35
N LEU A 478 21.23 32.59 -0.20
CA LEU A 478 20.21 31.89 0.57
C LEU A 478 19.59 30.81 -0.33
N VAL A 479 19.56 29.57 0.12
CA VAL A 479 19.03 28.42 -0.65
C VAL A 479 18.00 27.69 0.20
N VAL A 480 16.88 27.34 -0.43
CA VAL A 480 15.82 26.50 0.15
C VAL A 480 15.86 25.13 -0.54
N PRO A 481 16.26 24.05 0.17
CA PRO A 481 16.32 22.71 -0.41
C PRO A 481 14.92 22.18 -0.79
N GLU A 482 14.81 21.37 -1.84
CA GLU A 482 13.51 20.92 -2.40
C GLU A 482 12.55 20.25 -1.41
N ASN A 483 13.06 19.64 -0.34
CA ASN A 483 12.27 18.89 0.64
C ASN A 483 12.47 19.40 2.08
N GLU A 484 13.06 20.59 2.25
CA GLU A 484 13.35 21.15 3.57
C GLU A 484 12.84 22.58 3.72
N GLU A 485 12.60 22.95 4.97
CA GLU A 485 12.23 24.30 5.35
C GLU A 485 13.44 25.00 5.98
N VAL A 486 13.54 26.30 5.74
CA VAL A 486 14.61 27.14 6.27
C VAL A 486 14.00 28.20 7.18
N LEU A 487 14.49 28.27 8.41
CA LEU A 487 14.10 29.31 9.36
C LEU A 487 14.80 30.61 8.97
N LEU A 488 14.03 31.68 8.84
CA LEU A 488 14.48 33.01 8.52
C LEU A 488 14.44 33.89 9.77
N ARG A 489 15.46 34.74 9.91
CA ARG A 489 15.54 35.76 10.95
C ARG A 489 16.03 37.07 10.37
N VAL A 490 15.27 38.13 10.57
CA VAL A 490 15.62 39.50 10.21
C VAL A 490 15.73 40.32 11.49
N THR A 491 16.86 40.98 11.70
CA THR A 491 17.07 41.84 12.87
C THR A 491 17.31 43.27 12.41
N VAL A 492 16.61 44.23 12.99
CA VAL A 492 16.83 45.66 12.83
C VAL A 492 17.40 46.21 14.13
N GLY A 493 18.57 46.85 14.05
CA GLY A 493 19.25 47.44 15.20
C GLY A 493 18.59 48.74 15.69
N GLU A 494 19.13 49.24 16.79
CA GLU A 494 18.81 50.56 17.34
C GLU A 494 19.10 51.66 16.31
N PRO A 495 18.36 52.79 16.35
CA PRO A 495 18.70 53.94 15.53
C PRO A 495 19.96 54.61 16.08
N ASP A 496 20.87 55.02 15.20
CA ASP A 496 21.97 55.90 15.60
C ASP A 496 21.53 57.38 15.73
N GLU A 497 22.48 58.28 15.98
CA GLU A 497 22.22 59.72 16.12
C GLU A 497 21.56 60.35 14.87
N SER A 498 21.70 59.73 13.70
CA SER A 498 21.12 60.17 12.42
C SER A 498 19.79 59.49 12.09
N GLY A 499 19.35 58.54 12.92
CA GLY A 499 18.18 57.70 12.69
C GLY A 499 18.47 56.49 11.78
N GLU A 500 19.74 56.23 11.46
CA GLU A 500 20.15 55.08 10.66
C GLU A 500 20.07 53.78 11.45
N ARG A 501 19.61 52.71 10.80
CA ARG A 501 19.44 51.40 11.43
C ARG A 501 20.11 50.30 10.61
N VAL A 502 20.84 49.43 11.29
CA VAL A 502 21.47 48.26 10.65
C VAL A 502 20.51 47.08 10.64
N LEU A 503 20.19 46.58 9.46
CA LEU A 503 19.40 45.37 9.25
C LEU A 503 20.31 44.18 8.90
N ARG A 504 19.96 42.98 9.37
CA ARG A 504 20.63 41.73 9.01
C ARG A 504 19.63 40.63 8.69
N VAL A 505 19.84 39.92 7.58
CA VAL A 505 19.05 38.75 7.17
C VAL A 505 19.89 37.50 7.40
N SER A 506 19.40 36.56 8.20
CA SER A 506 20.07 35.31 8.53
C SER A 506 19.14 34.12 8.42
N SER A 507 19.67 32.93 8.13
CA SER A 507 18.89 31.70 8.07
C SER A 507 19.59 30.49 8.68
N ARG A 508 18.82 29.42 8.92
CA ARG A 508 19.33 28.09 9.27
C ARG A 508 18.31 27.00 8.90
N PRO A 509 18.72 25.73 8.74
CA PRO A 509 17.79 24.62 8.51
C PRO A 509 16.76 24.49 9.65
N ALA A 510 15.48 24.27 9.33
CA ALA A 510 14.43 24.07 10.34
C ALA A 510 14.61 22.79 11.14
N ARG A 511 15.16 21.73 10.51
CA ARG A 511 15.47 20.44 11.13
C ARG A 511 16.96 20.27 11.49
N GLY A 512 17.66 21.39 11.69
CA GLY A 512 19.07 21.37 12.10
C GLY A 512 19.27 20.80 13.51
N LEU A 513 20.46 20.27 13.77
CA LEU A 513 20.86 19.85 15.13
C LEU A 513 20.81 21.04 16.10
N PRO A 514 20.55 20.81 17.40
CA PRO A 514 20.67 21.86 18.40
C PRO A 514 22.05 22.53 18.35
N GLY A 515 22.07 23.87 18.33
CA GLY A 515 23.32 24.65 18.21
C GLY A 515 23.80 24.91 16.78
N THR A 516 23.05 24.52 15.75
CA THR A 516 23.37 24.88 14.35
C THR A 516 23.50 26.42 14.22
N PRO A 517 24.63 26.93 13.70
CA PRO A 517 24.88 28.36 13.59
C PRO A 517 23.95 29.01 12.56
N TRP A 518 23.66 30.30 12.76
CA TRP A 518 22.93 31.11 11.79
C TRP A 518 23.87 31.57 10.67
N THR A 519 23.48 31.35 9.43
CA THR A 519 24.20 31.87 8.26
C THR A 519 23.66 33.26 7.92
N ARG A 520 24.54 34.25 7.78
CA ARG A 520 24.13 35.59 7.36
C ARG A 520 24.13 35.67 5.83
N HIS A 521 23.03 36.16 5.28
CA HIS A 521 22.82 36.28 3.84
C HIS A 521 22.94 37.70 3.35
N ALA A 522 22.42 38.67 4.12
CA ALA A 522 22.47 40.08 3.77
C ALA A 522 22.65 40.95 5.01
N HIS A 523 23.16 42.15 4.76
CA HIS A 523 23.06 43.27 5.69
C HIS A 523 22.65 44.51 4.92
N ALA A 524 21.93 45.41 5.59
CA ALA A 524 21.46 46.65 5.00
C ALA A 524 21.52 47.79 6.01
N LEU A 525 21.56 49.01 5.48
CA LEU A 525 21.47 50.26 6.23
C LEU A 525 20.18 50.97 5.82
N LEU A 526 19.32 51.24 6.80
CA LEU A 526 17.99 51.81 6.63
C LEU A 526 17.95 53.26 7.12
N ARG A 527 17.19 54.12 6.45
CA ARG A 527 17.04 55.55 6.75
C ARG A 527 15.57 56.00 6.68
N PRO A 528 15.16 56.98 7.51
CA PRO A 528 13.76 57.42 7.65
C PRO A 528 13.20 58.31 6.55
N VAL A 529 14.01 58.82 5.61
CA VAL A 529 13.52 59.78 4.60
C VAL A 529 14.01 59.42 3.21
N ALA A 530 13.07 59.10 2.33
CA ALA A 530 13.26 59.18 0.88
C ALA A 530 12.82 60.58 0.38
N GLY A 531 13.63 61.23 -0.45
CA GLY A 531 13.20 62.44 -1.17
C GLY A 531 12.15 62.11 -2.25
N PRO A 532 11.39 63.08 -2.77
CA PRO A 532 10.35 62.83 -3.78
C PRO A 532 10.93 62.16 -5.04
N PRO A 533 10.13 61.36 -5.77
CA PRO A 533 10.61 60.67 -6.96
C PRO A 533 11.12 61.66 -8.01
N ALA A 534 12.36 61.47 -8.46
CA ALA A 534 13.03 62.32 -9.44
C ALA A 534 13.05 61.71 -10.85
N PHE A 535 11.99 60.99 -11.23
CA PHE A 535 11.83 60.34 -12.54
C PHE A 535 10.36 60.36 -12.99
N ASP A 536 10.13 60.15 -14.28
CA ASP A 536 8.80 60.10 -14.88
C ASP A 536 8.68 58.92 -15.86
N LEU A 537 7.55 58.21 -15.79
CA LEU A 537 7.20 57.02 -16.57
C LEU A 537 5.75 57.08 -17.10
N ASP A 538 5.15 58.27 -17.10
CA ASP A 538 3.81 58.56 -17.58
C ASP A 538 3.65 58.36 -19.11
N VAL A 539 4.66 58.78 -19.88
CA VAL A 539 4.73 58.63 -21.34
C VAL A 539 5.21 57.22 -21.70
N TRP A 540 4.30 56.41 -22.27
CA TRP A 540 4.58 55.02 -22.61
C TRP A 540 3.89 54.56 -23.92
N PRO A 541 4.56 53.81 -24.81
CA PRO A 541 5.99 53.51 -24.79
C PRO A 541 6.85 54.80 -24.91
N PRO A 542 8.08 54.81 -24.40
CA PRO A 542 8.91 56.01 -24.42
C PRO A 542 9.10 56.54 -25.84
N ALA A 543 8.95 57.85 -26.02
CA ALA A 543 9.20 58.50 -27.30
C ALA A 543 10.64 58.26 -27.76
N ASP A 544 10.81 58.03 -29.07
CA ASP A 544 12.09 57.76 -29.72
C ASP A 544 12.85 56.50 -29.23
N ALA A 545 12.15 55.56 -28.60
CA ALA A 545 12.72 54.27 -28.21
C ALA A 545 12.43 53.17 -29.25
N GLU A 546 13.46 52.40 -29.61
CA GLU A 546 13.35 51.27 -30.53
C GLU A 546 12.86 50.03 -29.78
N ARG A 547 11.89 49.31 -30.34
CA ARG A 547 11.37 48.09 -29.73
C ARG A 547 12.37 46.95 -29.87
N VAL A 548 12.66 46.26 -28.78
CA VAL A 548 13.53 45.09 -28.74
C VAL A 548 12.67 43.84 -28.59
N ASP A 549 13.03 42.76 -29.28
CA ASP A 549 12.33 41.48 -29.15
C ASP A 549 12.65 40.83 -27.78
N PRO A 550 11.66 40.63 -26.90
CA PRO A 550 11.88 40.02 -25.59
C PRO A 550 12.24 38.53 -25.66
N THR A 551 12.02 37.84 -26.80
CA THR A 551 12.30 36.40 -26.96
C THR A 551 13.79 36.07 -27.10
N ALA A 552 14.64 37.07 -27.29
CA ALA A 552 16.09 36.90 -27.37
C ALA A 552 16.80 36.83 -26.00
N LEU A 553 16.06 36.92 -24.88
CA LEU A 553 16.58 36.84 -23.52
C LEU A 553 16.65 35.38 -23.02
N PRO A 554 17.65 35.00 -22.20
CA PRO A 554 17.77 33.64 -21.66
C PRO A 554 16.60 33.23 -20.77
N ALA A 555 16.28 31.93 -20.79
CA ALA A 555 15.39 31.27 -19.82
C ALA A 555 16.15 30.20 -19.03
N PRO A 556 16.08 30.25 -17.69
CA PRO A 556 15.38 29.18 -17.00
C PRO A 556 14.34 29.73 -16.01
N GLY A 557 13.07 29.31 -16.15
CA GLY A 557 11.93 29.77 -15.35
C GLY A 557 10.91 30.59 -16.16
N SER A 558 9.64 30.59 -15.73
CA SER A 558 8.51 31.15 -16.50
C SER A 558 8.43 32.69 -16.38
N GLY A 559 8.53 33.36 -17.53
CA GLY A 559 8.21 34.78 -17.70
C GLY A 559 9.38 35.67 -18.07
N GLY A 560 9.34 36.22 -19.29
CA GLY A 560 10.16 37.37 -19.72
C GLY A 560 9.36 38.68 -19.66
N PRO A 561 9.98 39.85 -19.91
CA PRO A 561 9.24 41.10 -20.01
C PRO A 561 8.18 41.01 -21.11
N ARG A 562 7.01 41.61 -20.89
CA ARG A 562 5.92 41.68 -21.88
C ARG A 562 6.33 42.48 -23.11
N ALA A 563 7.09 43.53 -22.88
CA ALA A 563 7.62 44.39 -23.92
C ALA A 563 8.90 45.06 -23.44
N LEU A 564 9.79 45.34 -24.40
CA LEU A 564 11.11 45.90 -24.16
C LEU A 564 11.40 46.97 -25.22
N TRP A 565 11.98 48.09 -24.80
CA TRP A 565 12.43 49.16 -25.67
C TRP A 565 13.83 49.63 -25.26
N ARG A 566 14.58 50.17 -26.22
CA ARG A 566 15.91 50.75 -26.01
C ARG A 566 15.96 52.18 -26.54
N ARG A 567 16.55 53.08 -25.76
CA ARG A 567 16.83 54.46 -26.15
C ARG A 567 18.22 54.86 -25.68
N GLY A 568 19.19 54.81 -26.59
CA GLY A 568 20.60 54.97 -26.22
C GLY A 568 21.02 53.89 -25.21
N ASP A 569 21.49 54.32 -24.04
CA ASP A 569 21.89 53.44 -22.93
C ASP A 569 20.75 53.10 -21.95
N ASP A 570 19.55 53.63 -22.18
CA ASP A 570 18.36 53.33 -21.39
C ASP A 570 17.60 52.12 -21.97
N LEU A 571 17.21 51.21 -21.08
CA LEU A 571 16.32 50.09 -21.36
C LEU A 571 15.01 50.27 -20.62
N TYR A 572 13.90 50.05 -21.32
CA TYR A 572 12.55 50.21 -20.80
C TYR A 572 11.81 48.89 -20.89
N ALA A 573 11.27 48.40 -19.77
CA ALA A 573 10.60 47.10 -19.73
C ALA A 573 9.20 47.22 -19.11
N GLU A 574 8.25 46.49 -19.68
CA GLU A 574 6.98 46.14 -19.02
C GLU A 574 7.10 44.73 -18.45
N VAL A 575 6.87 44.58 -17.15
CA VAL A 575 6.85 43.28 -16.46
C VAL A 575 5.54 43.13 -15.68
N ALA A 576 5.03 41.90 -15.59
CA ALA A 576 3.81 41.62 -14.84
C ALA A 576 3.81 40.19 -14.31
N LEU A 577 3.11 39.96 -13.20
CA LEU A 577 3.02 38.65 -12.58
C LEU A 577 2.25 37.66 -13.46
N GLU A 578 2.83 36.47 -13.65
CA GLU A 578 2.17 35.34 -14.30
C GLU A 578 1.11 34.72 -13.39
N SER A 579 0.17 33.97 -13.98
CA SER A 579 -0.96 33.35 -13.27
C SER A 579 -0.55 32.49 -12.07
N GLY A 580 0.62 31.82 -12.14
CA GLY A 580 1.17 30.97 -11.07
C GLY A 580 1.97 31.71 -9.98
N GLN A 581 2.35 32.96 -10.25
CA GLN A 581 3.06 33.86 -9.30
C GLN A 581 2.08 34.74 -8.52
N ARG A 582 0.79 34.73 -8.87
CA ARG A 582 -0.28 35.39 -8.13
C ARG A 582 -0.60 34.57 -6.87
N THR A 583 0.00 34.92 -5.75
CA THR A 583 -0.40 34.38 -4.44
C THR A 583 -1.81 34.85 -4.08
N ALA A 584 -2.55 34.02 -3.34
CA ALA A 584 -3.90 34.34 -2.88
C ALA A 584 -3.94 35.45 -1.80
N ASP A 585 -2.78 35.90 -1.31
CA ASP A 585 -2.62 36.95 -0.30
C ASP A 585 -1.67 38.04 -0.84
N PRO A 586 -2.08 39.33 -0.92
CA PRO A 586 -1.53 40.27 -1.91
C PRO A 586 -0.54 41.32 -1.37
N ARG A 587 0.13 41.16 -0.22
CA ARG A 587 0.90 42.27 0.38
C ARG A 587 2.41 42.16 0.18
N HIS A 588 2.86 42.17 -1.07
CA HIS A 588 4.25 42.48 -1.37
C HIS A 588 4.43 43.99 -1.47
N VAL A 589 5.52 44.51 -0.90
CA VAL A 589 5.92 45.91 -1.07
C VAL A 589 6.33 46.10 -2.53
N LEU A 590 7.30 45.28 -3.00
CA LEU A 590 7.69 45.13 -4.39
C LEU A 590 7.95 43.65 -4.69
N HIS A 591 7.10 43.02 -5.51
CA HIS A 591 7.18 41.57 -5.71
C HIS A 591 8.55 41.14 -6.29
N PRO A 592 9.31 40.23 -5.62
CA PRO A 592 10.68 39.88 -6.02
C PRO A 592 10.81 39.37 -7.46
N ALA A 593 9.84 38.58 -7.93
CA ALA A 593 9.83 38.07 -9.31
C ALA A 593 9.69 39.18 -10.37
N LEU A 594 8.96 40.27 -10.11
CA LEU A 594 8.83 41.38 -11.05
C LEU A 594 10.17 42.09 -11.22
N LEU A 595 10.81 42.39 -10.08
CA LEU A 595 12.09 43.07 -10.06
C LEU A 595 13.22 42.20 -10.64
N ASP A 596 13.22 40.90 -10.34
CA ASP A 596 14.19 39.96 -10.90
C ASP A 596 14.05 39.83 -12.42
N THR A 597 12.80 39.71 -12.92
CA THR A 597 12.51 39.68 -14.36
C THR A 597 13.02 40.94 -15.06
N ALA A 598 12.87 42.10 -14.42
CA ALA A 598 13.34 43.37 -14.96
C ALA A 598 14.86 43.44 -15.04
N LEU A 599 15.56 43.01 -14.00
CA LEU A 599 17.03 43.03 -13.97
C LEU A 599 17.64 42.01 -14.92
N ARG A 600 16.95 40.91 -15.22
CA ARG A 600 17.41 39.88 -16.15
C ARG A 600 17.58 40.39 -17.58
N VAL A 601 16.86 41.45 -17.95
CA VAL A 601 17.00 42.14 -19.25
C VAL A 601 18.42 42.66 -19.50
N LEU A 602 19.21 42.86 -18.43
CA LEU A 602 20.59 43.35 -18.51
C LEU A 602 21.62 42.23 -18.67
N GLY A 603 21.22 40.97 -18.50
CA GLY A 603 22.08 39.79 -18.62
C GLY A 603 22.26 39.31 -20.06
N ASP A 604 23.41 38.76 -20.37
CA ASP A 604 23.65 38.02 -21.62
C ASP A 604 23.14 36.57 -21.42
N PRO A 605 22.50 35.95 -22.43
CA PRO A 605 22.11 34.54 -22.37
C PRO A 605 23.20 33.57 -21.90
N ASP A 606 24.46 33.83 -22.23
CA ASP A 606 25.56 32.95 -21.86
C ASP A 606 26.12 33.22 -20.45
N THR A 607 25.81 34.37 -19.85
CA THR A 607 26.28 34.74 -18.50
C THR A 607 25.17 35.43 -17.69
N PRO A 608 24.32 34.65 -16.99
CA PRO A 608 23.29 35.22 -16.15
C PRO A 608 23.92 36.11 -15.06
N ARG A 609 23.29 37.25 -14.80
CA ARG A 609 23.74 38.23 -13.82
C ARG A 609 22.70 38.39 -12.72
N GLU A 610 23.16 38.55 -11.49
CA GLU A 610 22.33 38.72 -10.30
C GLU A 610 22.70 40.02 -9.55
N PRO A 611 21.74 40.68 -8.87
CA PRO A 611 22.03 41.84 -8.05
C PRO A 611 22.84 41.47 -6.81
N ALA A 612 24.00 42.10 -6.65
CA ALA A 612 24.94 41.86 -5.55
C ALA A 612 24.81 42.92 -4.45
N SER A 613 24.63 44.17 -4.83
CA SER A 613 24.39 45.29 -3.92
C SER A 613 23.42 46.30 -4.51
N TRP A 614 22.76 47.03 -3.62
CA TRP A 614 21.80 48.08 -3.91
C TRP A 614 22.17 49.31 -3.11
N HIS A 615 22.07 50.48 -3.73
CA HIS A 615 22.37 51.76 -3.10
C HIS A 615 21.25 52.77 -3.34
N GLU A 616 20.89 53.49 -2.28
CA GLU A 616 19.87 54.53 -2.26
C GLU A 616 18.56 54.04 -2.90
N VAL A 617 18.00 52.95 -2.35
CA VAL A 617 16.71 52.40 -2.79
C VAL A 617 15.59 53.05 -2.02
N ALA A 618 14.78 53.86 -2.71
CA ALA A 618 13.60 54.52 -2.17
C ALA A 618 12.33 53.80 -2.62
N LEU A 619 11.38 53.66 -1.69
CA LEU A 619 10.03 53.19 -1.94
C LEU A 619 9.04 54.36 -1.89
N TYR A 620 8.09 54.38 -2.82
CA TYR A 620 7.08 55.44 -2.95
C TYR A 620 5.65 54.92 -2.89
N ALA A 621 5.42 53.69 -3.34
CA ALA A 621 4.12 53.02 -3.33
C ALA A 621 4.30 51.49 -3.27
N GLU A 622 3.26 50.78 -2.84
CA GLU A 622 3.29 49.33 -2.60
C GLU A 622 2.24 48.57 -3.44
N GLY A 623 2.40 47.25 -3.55
CA GLY A 623 1.34 46.36 -4.06
C GLY A 623 1.16 46.35 -5.58
N ALA A 624 2.11 46.90 -6.34
CA ALA A 624 2.04 46.88 -7.80
C ALA A 624 2.19 45.44 -8.35
N THR A 625 1.25 45.02 -9.21
CA THR A 625 1.23 43.67 -9.84
C THR A 625 1.79 43.65 -11.26
N ALA A 626 2.02 44.84 -11.82
CA ALA A 626 2.70 45.10 -13.08
C ALA A 626 3.53 46.37 -12.94
N LEU A 627 4.68 46.41 -13.59
CA LEU A 627 5.63 47.51 -13.48
C LEU A 627 6.08 47.99 -14.87
N ARG A 628 6.21 49.30 -15.00
CA ARG A 628 7.01 49.97 -16.03
C ARG A 628 8.36 50.32 -15.43
N ILE A 629 9.43 49.92 -16.10
CA ILE A 629 10.78 50.04 -15.53
C ILE A 629 11.68 50.72 -16.53
N ARG A 630 12.50 51.67 -16.06
CA ARG A 630 13.64 52.23 -16.78
C ARG A 630 14.93 51.82 -16.08
N LEU A 631 15.84 51.23 -16.84
CA LEU A 631 17.18 50.84 -16.45
C LEU A 631 18.17 51.71 -17.23
N THR A 632 18.99 52.47 -16.52
CA THR A 632 20.03 53.31 -17.12
C THR A 632 21.39 52.74 -16.75
N ARG A 633 22.21 52.37 -17.74
CA ARG A 633 23.54 51.82 -17.48
C ARG A 633 24.48 52.94 -17.01
N THR A 634 24.99 52.84 -15.78
CA THR A 634 25.91 53.84 -15.19
C THR A 634 27.38 53.39 -15.22
N GLY A 635 27.62 52.11 -15.48
CA GLY A 635 28.95 51.50 -15.60
C GLY A 635 28.86 50.10 -16.21
N ALA A 636 29.98 49.36 -16.24
CA ALA A 636 30.02 48.03 -16.85
C ALA A 636 29.10 47.01 -16.15
N ASP A 637 29.01 47.10 -14.82
CA ASP A 637 28.28 46.19 -13.95
C ASP A 637 27.26 46.92 -13.06
N THR A 638 26.96 48.20 -13.35
CA THR A 638 26.13 49.05 -12.50
C THR A 638 25.01 49.72 -13.31
N VAL A 639 23.81 49.74 -12.74
CA VAL A 639 22.63 50.35 -13.34
C VAL A 639 21.85 51.19 -12.34
N ALA A 640 21.29 52.31 -12.78
CA ALA A 640 20.24 53.01 -12.05
C ALA A 640 18.88 52.43 -12.44
N LEU A 641 17.96 52.34 -11.47
CA LEU A 641 16.64 51.74 -11.63
C LEU A 641 15.56 52.77 -11.28
N ALA A 642 14.59 52.94 -12.16
CA ALA A 642 13.34 53.65 -11.89
C ALA A 642 12.16 52.73 -12.18
N VAL A 643 11.24 52.60 -11.21
CA VAL A 643 10.11 51.68 -11.24
C VAL A 643 8.83 52.48 -11.05
N GLY A 644 7.89 52.31 -11.97
CA GLY A 644 6.51 52.78 -11.84
C GLY A 644 5.53 51.63 -12.02
N ASP A 645 4.27 51.87 -11.65
CA ASP A 645 3.18 50.93 -11.87
C ASP A 645 2.76 50.86 -13.35
N ASP A 646 1.64 50.21 -13.66
CA ASP A 646 1.12 50.08 -15.02
C ASP A 646 0.58 51.40 -15.62
N THR A 647 0.40 52.42 -14.78
CA THR A 647 0.02 53.79 -15.20
C THR A 647 1.23 54.71 -15.33
N GLY A 648 2.36 54.37 -14.72
CA GLY A 648 3.58 55.17 -14.67
C GLY A 648 3.80 55.94 -13.36
N LEU A 649 2.93 55.75 -12.36
CA LEU A 649 3.13 56.34 -11.03
C LEU A 649 4.34 55.70 -10.35
N ALA A 650 5.17 56.50 -9.68
CA ALA A 650 6.40 56.04 -9.04
C ALA A 650 6.13 55.00 -7.93
N VAL A 651 6.81 53.85 -8.03
CA VAL A 651 6.75 52.75 -7.06
C VAL A 651 8.05 52.67 -6.28
N ALA A 652 9.20 52.65 -6.97
CA ALA A 652 10.52 52.59 -6.35
C ALA A 652 11.61 53.16 -7.26
N ALA A 653 12.75 53.55 -6.69
CA ALA A 653 13.96 53.86 -7.44
C ALA A 653 15.21 53.39 -6.70
N ALA A 654 16.26 53.06 -7.44
CA ALA A 654 17.59 52.82 -6.91
C ALA A 654 18.61 53.64 -7.69
N ALA A 655 19.47 54.38 -6.98
CA ALA A 655 20.52 55.16 -7.63
C ALA A 655 21.58 54.27 -8.29
N GLU A 656 21.94 53.16 -7.64
CA GLU A 656 22.87 52.17 -8.18
C GLU A 656 22.48 50.75 -7.74
N VAL A 657 22.41 49.85 -8.71
CA VAL A 657 22.30 48.40 -8.53
C VAL A 657 23.53 47.78 -9.18
N ARG A 658 24.35 47.11 -8.39
CA ARG A 658 25.53 46.40 -8.89
C ARG A 658 25.17 44.96 -9.21
N LEU A 659 25.36 44.59 -10.47
CA LEU A 659 25.15 43.23 -10.97
C LEU A 659 26.46 42.47 -10.96
N ARG A 660 26.41 41.17 -10.65
CA ARG A 660 27.57 40.26 -10.77
C ARG A 660 27.20 39.03 -11.60
N PRO A 661 28.17 38.38 -12.27
CA PRO A 661 27.94 37.07 -12.87
C PRO A 661 27.46 36.07 -11.81
N ALA A 662 26.46 35.26 -12.14
CA ALA A 662 26.05 34.15 -11.30
C ALA A 662 27.18 33.13 -11.21
N ASP A 663 27.53 32.72 -9.99
CA ASP A 663 28.62 31.77 -9.73
C ASP A 663 28.03 30.42 -9.26
N PRO A 664 28.05 29.38 -10.11
CA PRO A 664 27.56 28.05 -9.73
C PRO A 664 28.29 27.48 -8.50
N ALA A 665 29.56 27.82 -8.30
CA ALA A 665 30.32 27.34 -7.14
C ALA A 665 29.78 27.89 -5.82
N ARG A 666 29.28 29.14 -5.81
CA ARG A 666 28.60 29.72 -4.64
C ARG A 666 27.28 29.02 -4.33
N LEU A 667 26.51 28.65 -5.34
CA LEU A 667 25.28 27.89 -5.16
C LEU A 667 25.56 26.51 -4.57
N ILE A 668 26.57 25.80 -5.10
CA ILE A 668 27.02 24.50 -4.56
C ILE A 668 27.51 24.66 -3.12
N ALA A 669 28.31 25.67 -2.83
CA ALA A 669 28.80 25.94 -1.47
C ALA A 669 27.65 26.24 -0.49
N ALA A 670 26.67 27.03 -0.90
CA ALA A 670 25.48 27.34 -0.09
C ALA A 670 24.64 26.09 0.18
N ARG A 671 24.40 25.25 -0.84
CA ARG A 671 23.74 23.93 -0.68
C ARG A 671 24.51 23.04 0.30
N THR A 672 25.83 22.98 0.17
CA THR A 672 26.69 22.17 1.04
C THR A 672 26.74 22.71 2.47
N ALA A 673 26.57 24.00 2.69
CA ALA A 673 26.51 24.59 4.03
C ALA A 673 25.18 24.28 4.76
N LEU A 674 24.08 24.10 4.02
CA LEU A 674 22.77 23.72 4.56
C LEU A 674 22.68 22.23 4.89
N HIS A 675 23.24 21.37 4.04
CA HIS A 675 23.27 19.93 4.28
C HIS A 675 24.46 19.60 5.18
N GLY A 676 24.21 19.01 6.36
CA GLY A 676 25.27 18.36 7.14
C GLY A 676 26.01 17.28 6.34
N PRO A 677 27.01 16.58 6.91
CA PRO A 677 27.93 15.67 6.19
C PRO A 677 27.31 14.38 5.58
N LEU A 678 26.01 14.38 5.27
CA LEU A 678 25.30 13.29 4.60
C LEU A 678 25.38 13.50 3.08
N LEU A 679 26.34 12.83 2.46
CA LEU A 679 26.42 12.73 1.00
C LEU A 679 25.27 11.83 0.50
N HIS A 680 24.57 12.27 -0.54
CA HIS A 680 23.61 11.44 -1.28
C HIS A 680 24.05 11.31 -2.74
N LEU A 681 23.77 10.15 -3.34
CA LEU A 681 24.15 9.82 -4.70
C LEU A 681 23.08 10.32 -5.66
N GLU A 682 23.40 11.34 -6.46
CA GLU A 682 22.51 11.89 -7.49
C GLU A 682 22.95 11.40 -8.88
N TRP A 683 22.02 10.86 -9.66
CA TRP A 683 22.30 10.33 -11.00
C TRP A 683 21.92 11.35 -12.07
N ALA A 684 22.93 11.93 -12.72
CA ALA A 684 22.73 12.79 -13.88
C ALA A 684 22.44 11.95 -15.15
N ARG A 685 21.40 12.32 -15.89
CA ARG A 685 21.02 11.66 -17.14
C ARG A 685 21.98 12.09 -18.26
N VAL A 686 22.83 11.18 -18.72
CA VAL A 686 23.74 11.41 -19.84
C VAL A 686 23.12 10.84 -21.11
N SER A 687 22.94 11.66 -22.14
CA SER A 687 22.52 11.22 -23.47
C SER A 687 23.70 10.61 -24.21
N CYS A 688 23.63 9.32 -24.55
CA CYS A 688 24.63 8.67 -25.42
C CYS A 688 24.15 8.69 -26.87
N GLU A 689 24.94 9.25 -27.78
CA GLU A 689 24.74 9.07 -29.22
C GLU A 689 25.03 7.61 -29.61
N ALA A 690 24.20 7.04 -30.48
CA ALA A 690 24.42 5.69 -30.99
C ALA A 690 25.64 5.70 -31.95
N PRO A 691 26.70 4.93 -31.69
CA PRO A 691 27.83 4.87 -32.61
C PRO A 691 27.40 4.22 -33.93
N GLY A 692 27.77 4.83 -35.06
CA GLY A 692 27.54 4.28 -36.38
C GLY A 692 28.41 3.05 -36.65
N GLY A 693 27.79 1.89 -36.85
CA GLY A 693 28.43 0.63 -37.26
C GLY A 693 27.72 -0.61 -36.71
N LYS A 694 27.95 -1.79 -37.31
CA LYS A 694 27.54 -3.11 -36.77
C LYS A 694 28.73 -3.79 -36.08
N PRO A 695 29.06 -3.46 -34.82
CA PRO A 695 30.20 -4.04 -34.12
C PRO A 695 29.97 -5.55 -33.83
N ARG A 696 31.03 -6.35 -33.92
CA ARG A 696 31.03 -7.77 -33.50
C ARG A 696 31.17 -7.87 -31.98
N TRP A 697 30.25 -8.58 -31.33
CA TRP A 697 30.26 -8.79 -29.89
C TRP A 697 30.48 -10.28 -29.57
N ALA A 698 31.07 -10.58 -28.42
CA ALA A 698 31.23 -11.94 -27.93
C ALA A 698 30.69 -12.04 -26.50
N LEU A 699 30.09 -13.17 -26.17
CA LEU A 699 29.66 -13.55 -24.83
C LEU A 699 30.59 -14.66 -24.34
N VAL A 700 31.15 -14.50 -23.15
CA VAL A 700 32.01 -15.49 -22.50
C VAL A 700 31.33 -16.02 -21.24
N GLY A 701 31.21 -17.34 -21.13
CA GLY A 701 30.61 -18.02 -19.99
C GLY A 701 29.09 -18.21 -20.11
N PRO A 702 28.42 -18.62 -19.01
CA PRO A 702 27.00 -18.98 -19.03
C PRO A 702 26.09 -17.79 -19.34
N ASP A 703 24.98 -18.05 -20.03
CA ASP A 703 23.92 -17.07 -20.34
C ASP A 703 22.60 -17.45 -19.65
N PRO A 704 22.52 -17.37 -18.30
CA PRO A 704 21.29 -17.74 -17.58
C PRO A 704 20.10 -16.83 -17.90
N ARG A 705 20.33 -15.73 -18.62
CA ARG A 705 19.40 -14.61 -18.82
C ARG A 705 19.00 -14.41 -20.29
N GLY A 706 19.57 -15.20 -21.19
CA GLY A 706 19.31 -15.11 -22.62
C GLY A 706 19.75 -13.79 -23.26
N VAL A 707 20.79 -13.14 -22.72
CA VAL A 707 21.32 -11.85 -23.22
C VAL A 707 21.73 -11.99 -24.68
N ARG A 708 22.34 -13.10 -25.07
CA ARG A 708 22.73 -13.35 -26.46
C ARG A 708 21.53 -13.38 -27.40
N ALA A 709 20.45 -14.05 -27.00
CA ALA A 709 19.23 -14.12 -27.79
C ALA A 709 18.58 -12.73 -27.94
N ALA A 710 18.59 -11.93 -26.88
CA ALA A 710 18.08 -10.57 -26.90
C ALA A 710 18.89 -9.66 -27.85
N LEU A 711 20.22 -9.74 -27.81
CA LEU A 711 21.11 -8.96 -28.69
C LEU A 711 20.96 -9.36 -30.16
N MET A 712 20.88 -10.67 -30.44
CA MET A 712 20.62 -11.17 -31.79
C MET A 712 19.28 -10.65 -32.34
N LYS A 713 18.23 -10.61 -31.52
CA LYS A 713 16.93 -10.02 -31.88
C LYS A 713 17.01 -8.52 -32.14
N ALA A 714 17.90 -7.81 -31.44
CA ALA A 714 18.18 -6.39 -31.65
C ALA A 714 19.09 -6.11 -32.86
N GLY A 715 19.48 -7.14 -33.62
CA GLY A 715 20.32 -7.01 -34.81
C GLY A 715 21.83 -6.90 -34.52
N ILE A 716 22.25 -7.21 -33.30
CA ILE A 716 23.66 -7.22 -32.87
C ILE A 716 24.18 -8.66 -32.89
N TYR A 717 25.05 -8.97 -33.84
CA TYR A 717 25.64 -10.30 -33.95
C TYR A 717 26.56 -10.60 -32.76
N THR A 718 26.20 -11.61 -31.97
CA THR A 718 26.90 -11.97 -30.72
C THR A 718 27.31 -13.45 -30.73
N GLU A 719 28.62 -13.70 -30.77
CA GLU A 719 29.22 -15.03 -30.68
C GLU A 719 29.26 -15.52 -29.22
N ALA A 720 29.32 -16.82 -28.98
CA ALA A 720 29.39 -17.39 -27.63
C ALA A 720 30.61 -18.30 -27.49
N TYR A 721 31.32 -18.13 -26.37
CA TYR A 721 32.50 -18.91 -26.01
C TYR A 721 32.36 -19.38 -24.56
N ASP A 722 32.67 -20.64 -24.29
CA ASP A 722 32.53 -21.19 -22.94
C ASP A 722 33.50 -20.54 -21.94
N THR A 723 34.69 -20.17 -22.41
CA THR A 723 35.73 -19.51 -21.61
C THR A 723 36.49 -18.46 -22.42
N LEU A 724 37.21 -17.57 -21.71
CA LEU A 724 38.06 -16.56 -22.35
C LEU A 724 39.18 -17.22 -23.20
N GLU A 725 39.59 -18.44 -22.85
CA GLU A 725 40.62 -19.21 -23.57
C GLU A 725 40.10 -19.73 -24.90
N ALA A 726 38.81 -20.09 -24.96
CA ALA A 726 38.17 -20.48 -26.21
C ALA A 726 38.13 -19.28 -27.17
N LEU A 727 37.83 -18.09 -26.67
CA LEU A 727 37.93 -16.85 -27.44
C LEU A 727 39.38 -16.57 -27.87
N ALA A 728 40.34 -16.69 -26.96
CA ALA A 728 41.76 -16.48 -27.26
C ALA A 728 42.26 -17.41 -28.39
N LYS A 729 41.90 -18.70 -28.35
CA LYS A 729 42.23 -19.66 -29.43
C LYS A 729 41.59 -19.30 -30.76
N ALA A 730 40.38 -18.74 -30.75
CA ALA A 730 39.73 -18.28 -31.98
C ALA A 730 40.45 -17.06 -32.58
N LEU A 731 40.94 -16.15 -31.75
CA LEU A 731 41.78 -15.03 -32.20
C LEU A 731 43.12 -15.52 -32.78
N ASP A 732 43.78 -16.49 -32.13
CA ASP A 732 45.02 -17.09 -32.64
C ASP A 732 44.81 -17.82 -33.98
N ALA A 733 43.60 -18.36 -34.21
CA ALA A 733 43.20 -18.98 -35.47
C ALA A 733 42.83 -17.97 -36.58
N GLY A 734 42.96 -16.67 -36.33
CA GLY A 734 42.75 -15.61 -37.32
C GLY A 734 41.36 -14.97 -37.31
N THR A 735 40.55 -15.17 -36.26
CA THR A 735 39.27 -14.47 -36.10
C THR A 735 39.51 -13.01 -35.72
N GLU A 736 38.84 -12.04 -36.36
CA GLU A 736 38.97 -10.64 -35.93
C GLU A 736 38.49 -10.43 -34.49
N PRO A 737 39.16 -9.55 -33.71
CA PRO A 737 38.80 -9.31 -32.31
C PRO A 737 37.42 -8.66 -32.16
N PRO A 738 36.57 -9.14 -31.22
CA PRO A 738 35.29 -8.51 -30.93
C PRO A 738 35.52 -7.12 -30.31
N ALA A 739 34.66 -6.17 -30.65
CA ALA A 739 34.71 -4.83 -30.05
C ALA A 739 34.31 -4.85 -28.56
N THR A 740 33.42 -5.78 -28.19
CA THR A 740 32.89 -5.94 -26.82
C THR A 740 32.80 -7.42 -26.46
N VAL A 741 33.27 -7.77 -25.26
CA VAL A 741 33.15 -9.09 -24.64
C VAL A 741 32.26 -8.96 -23.40
N LEU A 742 31.19 -9.74 -23.35
CA LEU A 742 30.18 -9.74 -22.29
C LEU A 742 30.38 -10.93 -21.35
N SER A 743 30.25 -10.70 -20.04
CA SER A 743 30.14 -11.74 -19.02
C SER A 743 28.88 -11.48 -18.19
N VAL A 744 27.96 -12.44 -18.16
CA VAL A 744 26.70 -12.31 -17.42
C VAL A 744 26.87 -12.81 -15.99
N VAL A 745 26.55 -11.97 -15.01
CA VAL A 745 26.60 -12.34 -13.60
C VAL A 745 25.28 -13.00 -13.20
N PRO A 746 25.28 -14.23 -12.67
CA PRO A 746 24.06 -14.88 -12.22
C PRO A 746 23.47 -14.18 -10.99
N ALA A 747 22.14 -14.20 -10.86
CA ALA A 747 21.47 -13.77 -9.64
C ALA A 747 21.73 -14.75 -8.49
N GLY A 748 21.74 -14.24 -7.25
CA GLY A 748 21.89 -15.05 -6.06
C GLY A 748 20.65 -15.89 -5.76
N PRO A 749 20.81 -17.03 -5.06
CA PRO A 749 19.67 -17.76 -4.50
C PRO A 749 18.97 -16.94 -3.41
N ASP A 750 17.66 -17.14 -3.24
CA ASP A 750 16.84 -16.45 -2.22
C ASP A 750 17.28 -16.71 -0.76
N ASP A 751 18.08 -17.74 -0.54
CA ASP A 751 18.58 -18.18 0.76
C ASP A 751 19.85 -17.42 1.12
N VAL A 752 19.82 -16.68 2.23
CA VAL A 752 20.91 -15.77 2.66
C VAL A 752 22.25 -16.50 2.83
N THR A 753 22.25 -17.73 3.34
CA THR A 753 23.48 -18.50 3.57
C THR A 753 24.05 -19.00 2.24
N ARG A 754 23.19 -19.43 1.32
CA ARG A 754 23.62 -19.79 -0.04
C ARG A 754 24.02 -18.57 -0.88
N ALA A 755 23.43 -17.40 -0.62
CA ALA A 755 23.75 -16.15 -1.29
C ALA A 755 25.16 -15.67 -0.96
N ALA A 756 25.61 -15.82 0.29
CA ALA A 756 26.99 -15.48 0.67
C ALA A 756 28.02 -16.37 -0.06
N ALA A 757 27.79 -17.68 -0.14
CA ALA A 757 28.67 -18.59 -0.87
C ALA A 757 28.68 -18.28 -2.39
N ALA A 758 27.51 -18.04 -2.98
CA ALA A 758 27.37 -17.64 -4.38
C ALA A 758 28.04 -16.28 -4.67
N ALA A 759 28.02 -15.33 -3.74
CA ALA A 759 28.69 -14.04 -3.88
C ALA A 759 30.21 -14.21 -3.91
N VAL A 760 30.77 -15.04 -3.03
CA VAL A 760 32.21 -15.34 -3.01
C VAL A 760 32.64 -16.01 -4.32
N GLU A 761 31.87 -16.97 -4.81
CA GLU A 761 32.15 -17.64 -6.09
C GLU A 761 32.07 -16.67 -7.29
N ALA A 762 31.02 -15.85 -7.35
CA ALA A 762 30.84 -14.86 -8.42
C ALA A 762 31.95 -13.79 -8.43
N VAL A 763 32.36 -13.29 -7.27
CA VAL A 763 33.50 -12.37 -7.13
C VAL A 763 34.80 -13.06 -7.53
N GLY A 764 35.01 -14.31 -7.13
CA GLY A 764 36.16 -15.13 -7.55
C GLY A 764 36.23 -15.28 -9.07
N HIS A 765 35.12 -15.57 -9.73
CA HIS A 765 35.04 -15.65 -11.18
C HIS A 765 35.28 -14.30 -11.87
N ALA A 766 34.66 -13.22 -11.38
CA ALA A 766 34.81 -11.89 -11.95
C ALA A 766 36.26 -11.36 -11.83
N THR A 767 36.90 -11.58 -10.67
CA THR A 767 38.30 -11.21 -10.45
C THR A 767 39.26 -12.04 -11.30
N ALA A 768 39.05 -13.36 -11.39
CA ALA A 768 39.86 -14.21 -12.25
C ALA A 768 39.72 -13.81 -13.74
N LEU A 769 38.50 -13.52 -14.20
CA LEU A 769 38.26 -13.06 -15.57
C LEU A 769 38.94 -11.71 -15.84
N ALA A 770 38.79 -10.74 -14.94
CA ALA A 770 39.42 -9.42 -15.07
C ALA A 770 40.95 -9.51 -15.04
N ALA A 771 41.53 -10.31 -14.14
CA ALA A 771 42.97 -10.50 -14.06
C ALA A 771 43.55 -11.11 -15.36
N ARG A 772 42.87 -12.11 -15.92
CA ARG A 772 43.28 -12.74 -17.20
C ARG A 772 43.07 -11.83 -18.40
N TRP A 773 42.02 -11.02 -18.38
CA TRP A 773 41.78 -10.00 -19.39
C TRP A 773 42.89 -8.94 -19.41
N LEU A 774 43.31 -8.49 -18.23
CA LEU A 774 44.38 -7.49 -18.09
C LEU A 774 45.77 -8.06 -18.43
N SER A 775 46.01 -9.36 -18.23
CA SER A 775 47.31 -9.96 -18.53
C SER A 775 47.53 -10.33 -20.00
N ASP A 776 46.48 -10.32 -20.83
CA ASP A 776 46.55 -10.77 -22.22
C ASP A 776 46.40 -9.60 -23.21
N GLU A 777 47.48 -9.29 -23.95
CA GLU A 777 47.52 -8.15 -24.88
C GLU A 777 46.55 -8.28 -26.06
N ARG A 778 46.10 -9.50 -26.38
CA ARG A 778 45.13 -9.74 -27.48
C ARG A 778 43.80 -9.03 -27.24
N PHE A 779 43.46 -8.75 -25.99
CA PHE A 779 42.22 -8.08 -25.61
C PHE A 779 42.36 -6.58 -25.40
N ALA A 780 43.55 -5.99 -25.62
CA ALA A 780 43.80 -4.57 -25.36
C ALA A 780 42.91 -3.61 -26.18
N ALA A 781 42.45 -4.05 -27.35
CA ALA A 781 41.56 -3.28 -28.23
C ALA A 781 40.05 -3.55 -28.00
N ALA A 782 39.71 -4.55 -27.18
CA ALA A 782 38.35 -4.96 -26.88
C ALA A 782 37.89 -4.40 -25.53
N ARG A 783 36.57 -4.33 -25.30
CA ARG A 783 35.99 -3.90 -24.02
C ARG A 783 35.40 -5.08 -23.26
N LEU A 784 35.79 -5.26 -22.00
CA LEU A 784 35.14 -6.25 -21.12
C LEU A 784 33.95 -5.61 -20.39
N VAL A 785 32.79 -6.25 -20.49
CA VAL A 785 31.54 -5.77 -19.91
C VAL A 785 30.94 -6.84 -19.00
N PHE A 786 30.80 -6.53 -17.72
CA PHE A 786 30.02 -7.32 -16.79
C PHE A 786 28.56 -6.85 -16.83
N VAL A 787 27.65 -7.78 -17.11
CA VAL A 787 26.21 -7.53 -17.13
C VAL A 787 25.63 -7.96 -15.79
N THR A 788 25.09 -6.98 -15.06
CA THR A 788 24.55 -7.16 -13.70
C THR A 788 23.05 -6.79 -13.65
N HIS A 789 22.38 -7.20 -12.58
CA HIS A 789 20.99 -6.85 -12.34
C HIS A 789 20.59 -6.90 -10.88
N GLY A 790 19.86 -5.87 -10.46
CA GLY A 790 19.59 -5.64 -9.06
C GLY A 790 20.88 -5.37 -8.29
N SER A 791 21.99 -5.00 -8.94
CA SER A 791 23.28 -4.83 -8.27
C SER A 791 23.34 -3.54 -7.45
N VAL A 792 22.48 -2.60 -7.80
CA VAL A 792 22.30 -1.31 -7.14
C VAL A 792 20.81 -1.14 -6.81
N ALA A 793 20.48 -0.45 -5.72
CA ALA A 793 19.10 -0.05 -5.47
C ALA A 793 18.72 1.04 -6.49
N HIS A 794 17.61 0.86 -7.21
CA HIS A 794 17.13 1.83 -8.18
C HIS A 794 15.82 2.44 -7.71
N GLY A 795 15.76 3.77 -7.73
CA GLY A 795 14.57 4.56 -7.44
C GLY A 795 14.84 5.60 -6.36
N PRO A 796 14.12 6.74 -6.37
CA PRO A 796 14.02 7.53 -5.15
C PRO A 796 13.51 6.59 -4.07
N ALA A 797 14.16 6.56 -2.90
CA ALA A 797 13.52 5.99 -1.73
C ALA A 797 12.18 6.71 -1.61
N ALA A 798 11.08 6.02 -1.94
CA ALA A 798 9.76 6.60 -1.77
C ALA A 798 9.70 7.04 -0.30
N PRO A 799 9.48 8.33 0.00
CA PRO A 799 9.50 8.79 1.37
C PRO A 799 8.50 7.96 2.15
N SER A 800 8.95 7.42 3.28
CA SER A 800 8.03 6.82 4.23
C SER A 800 6.97 7.86 4.57
N PRO A 801 5.68 7.57 4.33
CA PRO A 801 4.62 8.49 4.72
C PRO A 801 4.51 8.64 6.24
N LEU A 802 5.36 7.96 7.04
CA LEU A 802 5.35 8.04 8.50
C LEU A 802 6.56 8.79 9.08
N THR A 803 7.68 8.91 8.37
CA THR A 803 8.93 9.43 8.98
C THR A 803 9.74 10.40 8.11
N GLY A 804 9.43 10.57 6.83
CA GLY A 804 10.11 11.56 5.98
C GLY A 804 11.63 11.39 5.83
N GLY A 805 12.19 10.25 6.23
CA GLY A 805 13.59 9.86 5.97
C GLY A 805 13.66 8.58 5.12
N PRO A 806 14.83 8.26 4.54
CA PRO A 806 15.00 7.03 3.77
C PRO A 806 14.85 5.82 4.70
N VAL A 807 13.82 5.01 4.47
CA VAL A 807 13.65 3.73 5.16
C VAL A 807 14.29 2.66 4.30
N VAL A 808 15.36 2.04 4.79
CA VAL A 808 15.77 0.71 4.30
C VAL A 808 14.77 -0.28 4.90
N THR A 809 13.62 -0.43 4.26
CA THR A 809 12.67 -1.49 4.62
C THR A 809 13.28 -2.81 4.16
N GLY A 810 13.67 -3.67 5.10
CA GLY A 810 13.99 -5.08 4.83
C GLY A 810 12.79 -5.92 4.39
N GLY A 811 11.79 -5.32 3.75
CA GLY A 811 10.54 -5.93 3.29
C GLY A 811 10.32 -5.65 1.82
N ARG A 812 10.27 -6.74 1.03
CA ARG A 812 10.15 -6.83 -0.43
C ARG A 812 9.12 -5.83 -1.00
N GLY A 813 9.61 -4.76 -1.64
CA GLY A 813 8.80 -3.75 -2.32
C GLY A 813 9.63 -2.57 -2.85
N GLY A 814 10.74 -2.24 -2.19
CA GLY A 814 11.89 -1.58 -2.83
C GLY A 814 12.95 -2.64 -3.11
N THR A 815 13.52 -2.68 -4.32
CA THR A 815 14.50 -3.70 -4.70
C THR A 815 15.78 -3.53 -3.88
N ALA A 816 15.87 -4.24 -2.75
CA ALA A 816 17.15 -4.43 -2.06
C ALA A 816 18.12 -5.06 -3.07
N PRO A 817 19.36 -4.57 -3.16
CA PRO A 817 20.29 -5.07 -4.16
C PRO A 817 20.59 -6.55 -3.91
N ASP A 818 20.64 -7.32 -5.00
CA ASP A 818 21.04 -8.72 -4.97
C ASP A 818 22.52 -8.78 -4.51
N PRO A 819 22.82 -9.48 -3.41
CA PRO A 819 24.13 -9.44 -2.78
C PRO A 819 25.25 -10.03 -3.67
N VAL A 820 24.91 -10.94 -4.58
CA VAL A 820 25.87 -11.59 -5.49
C VAL A 820 26.31 -10.60 -6.56
N THR A 821 25.35 -10.00 -7.27
CA THR A 821 25.62 -9.02 -8.32
C THR A 821 26.17 -7.71 -7.78
N ALA A 822 25.75 -7.27 -6.57
CA ALA A 822 26.29 -6.10 -5.89
C ALA A 822 27.77 -6.26 -5.50
N ALA A 823 28.17 -7.45 -5.02
CA ALA A 823 29.57 -7.73 -4.67
C ALA A 823 30.49 -7.70 -5.90
N VAL A 824 30.04 -8.26 -7.03
CA VAL A 824 30.75 -8.18 -8.32
C VAL A 824 30.84 -6.73 -8.82
N TRP A 825 29.73 -5.98 -8.73
CA TRP A 825 29.69 -4.57 -9.10
C TRP A 825 30.74 -3.73 -8.34
N GLY A 826 30.81 -3.90 -7.02
CA GLY A 826 31.78 -3.20 -6.17
C GLY A 826 33.22 -3.53 -6.55
N THR A 827 33.52 -4.80 -6.80
CA THR A 827 34.87 -5.27 -7.12
C THR A 827 35.35 -4.76 -8.48
N VAL A 828 34.48 -4.78 -9.49
CA VAL A 828 34.80 -4.26 -10.83
C VAL A 828 35.02 -2.75 -10.79
N ARG A 829 34.23 -2.00 -10.01
CA ARG A 829 34.44 -0.56 -9.80
C ARG A 829 35.79 -0.26 -9.15
N SER A 830 36.18 -1.03 -8.13
CA SER A 830 37.50 -0.90 -7.51
C SER A 830 38.63 -1.15 -8.52
N ALA A 831 38.49 -2.16 -9.40
CA ALA A 831 39.46 -2.43 -10.46
C ALA A 831 39.55 -1.28 -11.49
N GLN A 832 38.41 -0.70 -11.90
CA GLN A 832 38.39 0.45 -12.83
C GLN A 832 39.07 1.69 -12.28
N ASN A 833 38.96 1.93 -10.97
CA ASN A 833 39.67 3.03 -10.31
C ASN A 833 41.18 2.80 -10.24
N ALA A 834 41.62 1.54 -10.15
CA ALA A 834 43.03 1.18 -10.09
C ALA A 834 43.73 1.24 -11.47
N ASP A 835 43.02 0.97 -12.57
CA ASP A 835 43.55 1.02 -13.94
C ASP A 835 42.57 1.75 -14.91
N PRO A 836 42.51 3.10 -14.86
CA PRO A 836 41.57 3.87 -15.68
C PRO A 836 41.89 3.87 -17.19
N GLY A 837 43.05 3.34 -17.60
CA GLY A 837 43.52 3.32 -18.98
C GLY A 837 43.01 2.13 -19.81
N ARG A 838 42.53 1.05 -19.18
CA ARG A 838 41.96 -0.13 -19.85
C ARG A 838 40.46 -0.23 -19.56
N ARG A 839 39.62 -0.22 -20.61
CA ARG A 839 38.14 -0.09 -20.51
C ARG A 839 37.37 -1.41 -20.49
#